data_AF-A0A395I019-F1
#
_entry.id   AF-A0A395I019-F1
#
_cell.length_a   1.000
_cell.length_b   1.000
_cell.length_c   1.000
_cell.angle_alpha   90.00
_cell.angle_beta   90.00
_cell.angle_gamma   90.00
#
_symmetry.space_group_name_H-M   'P 1'
#
loop_
_entity.id
_entity.type
_entity.pdbx_description
1 polymer ?
#
loop_
_entity_poly.entity_id
_entity_poly.type
_entity_poly.pdbx_seq_one_letter_code
_entity_poly.pdbx_strand_id
1 'polypeptide(L)'
;MEYDHTQDILGQLPLLKSYSHMLLLFPLANDVAHPEIVTALESAIHQLIAAFPFLGGKVVREGQSSTHSGVFVVRPHAAWKDFDHKFLRVEDRTNEVASYAELKATGAPINTLPSNLLAPPRVAFPEPYPDDDDETNPAPVLDFQANWIEGGLALVIAAQHNIIDGNGMFQIVNLLAYSLRHEPFPEQAVREGNIDRRSLIPLLNDDEPMDDHSELKPAIVPGSPSALIPPETKAYLATFRWRNLRFSQAAMAKLYQKATPAPVDASSLDQNQSTEREKITPNDALTAFLWQRLITLRLPHLPPFMQSSTSKITRALDLRRTVNLSPHYMGHMVRTANLRLPLKEVVRLSLYELAVKLRRHVKALHNLQSTRSYATFLAHEDDKSLVAYGGAANPLTDFSCSSIAHVTVPVFGPLGKPTMLRRPSFETPLPGACYIGPVIDESDEEGGWEGLMCLSEREWAMVNADEEWKEVVRYIGTGLILRSQILHIPTSSNIKETQMATEIDIAIIGSGLIGTLLALGLLHRNSPHLRVQVYEQAFCHRELGAGIGFTRAARHCMKRLDPRLDDCLRAVATMNGEVDDPDYNMRFVDGYHTYVDDDDHGPVGIEGKVYKLYAGPRGFEGCHRAQFLEEIMKLMPEGVVQFGKRLERHEYLDSGRIKLVFGDGTVKEVDGVIGCDGIKSRVRDLLFPNGDYRPRYAHQLAYRGLIPMDQAIAHLGRHRALLQHMHCGPHAHVLHFPVANQKLLNVVAFVPDPKDWDVAKTPRTHLLETFATWTPFLRRLLSLLPPNLTKWPIFDLYENPPPTYAMAQMCVAGDAAHASSPHHGAGAGVGVEDALALVTALGCAEADIVGGRMSVPKALEVAFRAYSDVRYERSLWVMRSSRDVCRAYEWEVFGDDEEDMGDMGRVFEEIRRRTMKVWGLDVDGMVAEVQGAYWRGTWGFASFSS
;
A
#
# COMPACT_ATOMS: atom_id res chain seq x y z
N MET A 1 10.08 4.87 42.67
CA MET A 1 10.97 5.63 41.75
C MET A 1 10.10 6.64 41.05
N GLU A 2 10.50 7.90 41.06
CA GLU A 2 9.81 9.00 40.37
C GLU A 2 10.22 8.97 38.89
N TYR A 3 9.28 8.68 37.99
CA TYR A 3 9.55 8.62 36.54
C TYR A 3 9.29 9.97 35.84
N ASP A 4 8.66 10.92 36.55
CA ASP A 4 8.26 12.22 36.02
C ASP A 4 9.45 13.11 35.61
N HIS A 5 10.65 12.79 36.11
CA HIS A 5 11.88 13.46 35.74
C HIS A 5 12.27 13.26 34.26
N THR A 6 11.57 12.42 33.47
CA THR A 6 11.96 12.05 32.10
C THR A 6 11.29 12.87 30.99
N GLN A 7 10.53 13.90 31.35
CA GLN A 7 9.76 14.70 30.41
C GLN A 7 10.62 15.77 29.71
N ASP A 8 11.09 15.46 28.50
CA ASP A 8 11.75 16.43 27.63
C ASP A 8 10.73 17.24 26.85
N ILE A 9 10.75 18.58 26.97
CA ILE A 9 9.82 19.45 26.24
C ILE A 9 9.93 19.27 24.72
N LEU A 10 11.14 19.04 24.21
CA LEU A 10 11.39 18.83 22.77
C LEU A 10 10.89 17.46 22.28
N GLY A 11 10.68 16.51 23.20
CA GLY A 11 10.13 15.19 22.93
C GLY A 11 8.60 15.13 22.94
N GLN A 12 7.90 16.23 23.26
CA GLN A 12 6.43 16.20 23.48
C GLN A 12 5.57 16.27 22.22
N LEU A 13 6.17 16.15 21.03
CA LEU A 13 5.42 16.21 19.77
C LEU A 13 4.71 14.87 19.49
N PRO A 14 3.38 14.85 19.23
CA PRO A 14 2.66 13.62 18.92
C PRO A 14 3.21 12.83 17.73
N LEU A 15 3.77 13.51 16.73
CA LEU A 15 4.39 12.88 15.55
C LEU A 15 5.61 12.00 15.93
N LEU A 16 6.28 12.28 17.04
CA LEU A 16 7.42 11.49 17.51
C LEU A 16 7.00 10.19 18.20
N LYS A 17 5.69 9.90 18.30
CA LYS A 17 5.19 8.67 18.90
C LYS A 17 5.40 7.46 17.99
N SER A 18 6.65 7.00 17.96
CA SER A 18 7.22 5.97 17.09
C SER A 18 8.51 5.44 17.74
N TYR A 19 9.16 4.44 17.12
CA TYR A 19 10.44 3.90 17.58
C TYR A 19 11.59 4.20 16.62
N SER A 20 12.69 4.69 17.18
CA SER A 20 13.99 4.70 16.52
C SER A 20 14.59 3.28 16.58
N HIS A 21 14.75 2.65 15.42
CA HIS A 21 15.42 1.35 15.30
C HIS A 21 16.88 1.51 14.91
N MET A 22 17.75 0.78 15.61
CA MET A 22 19.16 0.57 15.27
C MET A 22 19.44 -0.92 15.19
N LEU A 23 20.11 -1.37 14.12
CA LEU A 23 20.59 -2.73 13.95
C LEU A 23 22.13 -2.73 13.94
N LEU A 24 22.74 -3.55 14.79
CA LEU A 24 24.17 -3.82 14.85
C LEU A 24 24.44 -5.26 14.40
N LEU A 25 25.30 -5.45 13.39
CA LEU A 25 25.73 -6.78 12.94
C LEU A 25 27.09 -7.13 13.52
N PHE A 26 27.16 -8.29 14.19
CA PHE A 26 28.37 -8.84 14.79
C PHE A 26 28.82 -10.10 14.05
N PRO A 27 30.10 -10.20 13.64
CA PRO A 27 30.70 -11.48 13.25
C PRO A 27 30.84 -12.35 14.50
N LEU A 28 30.40 -13.61 14.43
CA LEU A 28 30.62 -14.59 15.50
C LEU A 28 31.19 -15.88 14.92
N ALA A 29 32.08 -16.51 15.67
CA ALA A 29 32.61 -17.83 15.32
C ALA A 29 31.58 -18.92 15.64
N ASN A 30 31.58 -20.01 14.86
CA ASN A 30 30.60 -21.10 14.97
C ASN A 30 30.68 -21.88 16.31
N ASP A 31 31.74 -21.69 17.09
CA ASP A 31 31.99 -22.34 18.38
C ASP A 31 31.60 -21.49 19.60
N VAL A 32 31.07 -20.28 19.40
CA VAL A 32 30.62 -19.43 20.51
C VAL A 32 29.28 -19.95 21.06
N ALA A 33 29.22 -20.22 22.37
CA ALA A 33 28.03 -20.74 23.01
C ALA A 33 26.89 -19.70 23.03
N HIS A 34 25.83 -19.94 22.24
CA HIS A 34 24.65 -19.06 22.19
C HIS A 34 24.06 -18.73 23.58
N PRO A 35 23.93 -19.68 24.54
CA PRO A 35 23.36 -19.38 25.85
C PRO A 35 24.18 -18.38 26.68
N GLU A 36 25.50 -18.37 26.53
CA GLU A 36 26.39 -17.46 27.28
C GLU A 36 26.22 -16.02 26.80
N ILE A 37 26.14 -15.80 25.48
CA ILE A 37 25.86 -14.48 24.90
C ILE A 37 24.47 -13.97 25.33
N VAL A 38 23.44 -14.82 25.25
CA VAL A 38 22.07 -14.42 25.68
C VAL A 38 22.08 -14.00 27.15
N THR A 39 22.75 -14.78 28.00
CA THR A 39 22.85 -14.48 29.44
C THR A 39 23.61 -13.18 29.68
N ALA A 40 24.70 -12.94 28.95
CA ALA A 40 25.48 -11.70 29.05
C ALA A 40 24.68 -10.47 28.60
N LEU A 41 23.94 -10.56 27.49
CA LEU A 41 23.08 -9.49 26.99
C LEU A 41 21.94 -9.19 27.97
N GLU A 42 21.22 -10.21 28.45
CA GLU A 42 20.12 -10.01 29.40
C GLU A 42 20.63 -9.37 30.70
N SER A 43 21.75 -9.87 31.24
CA SER A 43 22.39 -9.29 32.43
C SER A 43 22.81 -7.84 32.21
N ALA A 44 23.37 -7.51 31.04
CA ALA A 44 23.75 -6.15 30.70
C ALA A 44 22.54 -5.21 30.58
N ILE A 45 21.43 -5.68 29.99
CA ILE A 45 20.17 -4.92 29.92
C ILE A 45 19.59 -4.69 31.33
N HIS A 46 19.60 -5.71 32.19
CA HIS A 46 19.14 -5.57 33.58
C HIS A 46 20.00 -4.59 34.38
N GLN A 47 21.33 -4.62 34.22
CA GLN A 47 22.24 -3.65 34.86
C GLN A 47 21.97 -2.22 34.37
N LEU A 48 21.74 -2.06 33.06
CA LEU A 48 21.37 -0.79 32.46
C LEU A 48 20.06 -0.26 33.06
N ILE A 49 19.01 -1.09 33.13
CA ILE A 49 17.72 -0.72 33.72
C ILE A 49 17.85 -0.45 35.22
N ALA A 50 18.68 -1.20 35.95
CA ALA A 50 18.92 -0.95 37.36
C ALA A 50 19.56 0.42 37.61
N ALA A 51 20.50 0.85 36.75
CA ALA A 51 21.14 2.16 36.85
C ALA A 51 20.26 3.31 36.32
N PHE A 52 19.36 3.01 35.37
CA PHE A 52 18.47 3.99 34.73
C PHE A 52 17.04 3.43 34.69
N PRO A 53 16.31 3.46 35.81
CA PRO A 53 15.04 2.72 35.92
C PRO A 53 13.96 3.11 34.91
N PHE A 54 13.99 4.33 34.37
CA PHE A 54 13.04 4.75 33.35
C PHE A 54 13.15 3.96 32.05
N LEU A 55 14.30 3.35 31.75
CA LEU A 55 14.48 2.52 30.56
C LEU A 55 13.63 1.24 30.59
N GLY A 56 13.30 0.73 31.78
CA GLY A 56 12.37 -0.39 31.99
C GLY A 56 10.91 0.03 32.15
N GLY A 57 10.58 1.29 31.86
CA GLY A 57 9.22 1.83 31.93
C GLY A 57 8.46 1.75 30.60
N LYS A 58 7.17 2.11 30.64
CA LYS A 58 6.33 2.34 29.45
C LYS A 58 6.07 3.82 29.24
N VAL A 59 5.99 4.25 27.99
CA VAL A 59 5.55 5.59 27.62
C VAL A 59 4.03 5.60 27.54
N VAL A 60 3.42 6.58 28.21
CA VAL A 60 1.98 6.84 28.13
C VAL A 60 1.75 8.32 27.86
N ARG A 61 0.59 8.63 27.29
CA ARG A 61 0.15 10.01 27.10
C ARG A 61 -0.92 10.34 28.14
N GLU A 62 -0.67 11.37 28.95
CA GLU A 62 -1.57 11.83 30.00
C GLU A 62 -2.13 13.22 29.68
N GLY A 63 -3.36 13.50 30.12
CA GLY A 63 -3.98 14.82 29.97
C GLY A 63 -4.38 15.20 28.54
N GLN A 64 -4.55 14.23 27.64
CA GLN A 64 -5.06 14.47 26.28
C GLN A 64 -6.54 14.88 26.33
N SER A 65 -6.90 15.88 25.52
CA SER A 65 -8.29 16.32 25.30
C SER A 65 -8.48 16.74 23.85
N SER A 66 -9.68 17.23 23.50
CA SER A 66 -9.95 17.78 22.16
C SER A 66 -9.19 19.07 21.84
N THR A 67 -8.60 19.74 22.84
CA THR A 67 -7.87 21.01 22.69
C THR A 67 -6.44 20.94 23.23
N HIS A 68 -6.01 19.80 23.76
CA HIS A 68 -4.69 19.64 24.37
C HIS A 68 -4.10 18.31 23.93
N SER A 69 -2.87 18.33 23.39
CA SER A 69 -2.22 17.12 22.86
C SER A 69 -1.81 16.13 23.94
N GLY A 70 -1.91 16.52 25.21
CA GLY A 70 -1.40 15.78 26.36
C GLY A 70 0.12 15.84 26.49
N VAL A 71 0.64 15.11 27.46
CA VAL A 71 2.07 15.01 27.79
C VAL A 71 2.48 13.54 27.75
N PHE A 72 3.61 13.27 27.09
CA PHE A 72 4.25 11.96 27.09
C PHE A 72 5.13 11.81 28.32
N VAL A 73 4.83 10.79 29.11
CA VAL A 73 5.49 10.49 30.38
C VAL A 73 5.84 9.01 30.47
N VAL A 74 6.90 8.70 31.21
CA VAL A 74 7.26 7.31 31.52
C VAL A 74 6.52 6.87 32.79
N ARG A 75 5.96 5.66 32.76
CA ARG A 75 5.31 5.01 33.89
C ARG A 75 5.86 3.61 34.10
N PRO A 76 5.89 3.12 35.35
CA PRO A 76 6.24 1.73 35.60
C PRO A 76 5.20 0.77 35.00
N HIS A 77 5.64 -0.41 34.58
CA HIS A 77 4.77 -1.53 34.22
C HIS A 77 4.96 -2.66 35.24
N ALA A 78 3.87 -3.21 35.79
CA ALA A 78 3.95 -4.16 36.91
C ALA A 78 4.75 -5.43 36.54
N ALA A 79 4.51 -5.98 35.36
CA ALA A 79 5.18 -7.21 34.90
C ALA A 79 6.67 -7.03 34.57
N TRP A 80 7.14 -5.79 34.36
CA TRP A 80 8.53 -5.51 33.97
C TRP A 80 9.42 -5.15 35.16
N LYS A 81 8.84 -5.10 36.37
CA LYS A 81 9.59 -4.94 37.62
C LYS A 81 10.14 -6.25 38.15
N ASP A 82 9.66 -7.37 37.63
CA ASP A 82 10.16 -8.68 38.01
C ASP A 82 11.60 -8.84 37.49
N PHE A 83 12.49 -9.33 38.34
CA PHE A 83 13.87 -9.62 37.96
C PHE A 83 13.92 -10.73 36.89
N ASP A 84 12.92 -11.61 36.86
CA ASP A 84 12.82 -12.67 35.86
C ASP A 84 12.24 -12.19 34.51
N HIS A 85 11.83 -10.91 34.40
CA HIS A 85 11.34 -10.36 33.14
C HIS A 85 12.46 -10.28 32.10
N LYS A 86 12.22 -10.87 30.93
CA LYS A 86 13.15 -10.83 29.80
C LYS A 86 12.86 -9.66 28.89
N PHE A 87 13.80 -8.72 28.82
CA PHE A 87 13.74 -7.57 27.90
C PHE A 87 14.33 -7.91 26.53
N LEU A 88 15.08 -9.01 26.41
CA LEU A 88 15.64 -9.49 25.16
C LEU A 88 14.78 -10.60 24.55
N ARG A 89 14.32 -10.37 23.32
CA ARG A 89 13.83 -11.45 22.44
C ARG A 89 15.01 -12.10 21.76
N VAL A 90 14.99 -13.43 21.67
CA VAL A 90 16.05 -14.20 21.02
C VAL A 90 15.41 -15.07 19.96
N GLU A 91 15.80 -14.85 18.71
CA GLU A 91 15.27 -15.54 17.54
C GLU A 91 16.41 -16.21 16.79
N ASP A 92 16.17 -17.40 16.22
CA ASP A 92 17.09 -18.04 15.29
C ASP A 92 16.59 -17.81 13.86
N ARG A 93 17.37 -17.07 13.07
CA ARG A 93 17.05 -16.66 11.69
C ARG A 93 18.06 -17.22 10.68
N THR A 94 18.86 -18.23 11.07
CA THR A 94 19.95 -18.79 10.27
C THR A 94 19.53 -19.19 8.84
N ASN A 95 18.28 -19.61 8.64
CA ASN A 95 17.73 -20.01 7.33
C ASN A 95 16.69 -19.02 6.75
N GLU A 96 16.42 -17.91 7.44
CA GLU A 96 15.36 -16.95 7.07
C GLU A 96 15.93 -15.65 6.51
N VAL A 97 17.18 -15.32 6.85
CA VAL A 97 17.89 -14.14 6.36
C VAL A 97 19.29 -14.52 5.88
N ALA A 98 19.90 -13.66 5.07
CA ALA A 98 21.25 -13.88 4.56
C ALA A 98 22.28 -14.04 5.69
N SER A 99 23.28 -14.88 5.45
CA SER A 99 24.41 -15.09 6.38
C SER A 99 25.16 -13.79 6.63
N TYR A 100 25.89 -13.73 7.75
CA TYR A 100 26.76 -12.59 8.04
C TYR A 100 27.77 -12.32 6.91
N ALA A 101 28.33 -13.38 6.31
CA ALA A 101 29.28 -13.26 5.22
C ALA A 101 28.65 -12.63 3.96
N GLU A 102 27.43 -13.03 3.60
CA GLU A 102 26.67 -12.46 2.47
C GLU A 102 26.26 -11.01 2.74
N LEU A 103 25.79 -10.72 3.95
CA LEU A 103 25.47 -9.36 4.38
C LEU A 103 26.72 -8.47 4.33
N LYS A 104 27.87 -8.96 4.81
CA LYS A 104 29.14 -8.22 4.72
C LYS A 104 29.56 -8.00 3.27
N ALA A 105 29.46 -9.02 2.41
CA ALA A 105 29.85 -8.92 1.01
C ALA A 105 28.98 -7.94 0.20
N THR A 106 27.69 -7.85 0.52
CA THR A 106 26.75 -6.93 -0.15
C THR A 106 26.66 -5.55 0.50
N GLY A 107 27.22 -5.40 1.70
CA GLY A 107 27.11 -4.23 2.56
C GLY A 107 25.75 -4.10 3.26
N ALA A 108 24.98 -5.18 3.35
CA ALA A 108 23.69 -5.28 4.04
C ALA A 108 22.72 -4.15 3.67
N PRO A 109 22.27 -4.06 2.40
CA PRO A 109 21.28 -3.07 2.00
C PRO A 109 19.95 -3.27 2.76
N ILE A 110 19.20 -2.19 2.97
CA ILE A 110 17.99 -2.19 3.83
C ILE A 110 16.95 -3.25 3.44
N ASN A 111 16.85 -3.59 2.15
CA ASN A 111 15.93 -4.61 1.65
C ASN A 111 16.32 -6.05 2.02
N THR A 112 17.57 -6.30 2.46
CA THR A 112 17.99 -7.61 3.00
C THR A 112 17.82 -7.69 4.51
N LEU A 113 17.24 -6.67 5.15
CA LEU A 113 17.05 -6.56 6.60
C LEU A 113 15.56 -6.40 6.93
N PRO A 114 14.72 -7.43 6.74
CA PRO A 114 13.28 -7.39 7.02
C PRO A 114 12.99 -7.06 8.49
N SER A 115 12.26 -5.97 8.78
CA SER A 115 11.94 -5.59 10.17
C SER A 115 10.99 -6.56 10.85
N ASN A 116 10.03 -7.13 10.14
CA ASN A 116 9.11 -8.13 10.67
C ASN A 116 9.82 -9.40 11.17
N LEU A 117 11.06 -9.66 10.72
CA LEU A 117 11.87 -10.79 11.20
C LEU A 117 12.95 -10.39 12.21
N LEU A 118 13.59 -9.24 11.99
CA LEU A 118 14.79 -8.85 12.74
C LEU A 118 14.53 -7.85 13.87
N ALA A 119 13.45 -7.07 13.80
CA ALA A 119 13.13 -6.06 14.78
C ALA A 119 12.02 -6.53 15.73
N PRO A 120 11.99 -6.04 16.98
CA PRO A 120 10.80 -6.18 17.81
C PRO A 120 9.60 -5.52 17.11
N PRO A 121 8.36 -5.98 17.36
CA PRO A 121 7.12 -5.49 16.75
C PRO A 121 6.78 -4.08 17.25
N ARG A 122 7.54 -3.09 16.77
CA ARG A 122 7.44 -1.68 17.12
C ARG A 122 7.42 -0.88 15.83
N VAL A 123 6.51 0.09 15.76
CA VAL A 123 6.36 0.93 14.57
C VAL A 123 7.57 1.87 14.43
N ALA A 124 8.27 1.80 13.31
CA ALA A 124 9.51 2.54 13.08
C ALA A 124 9.26 4.01 12.67
N PHE A 125 10.02 4.94 13.25
CA PHE A 125 10.04 6.33 12.77
C PHE A 125 10.40 6.38 11.27
N PRO A 126 9.65 7.16 10.45
CA PRO A 126 8.79 8.29 10.81
C PRO A 126 7.30 7.99 11.00
N GLU A 127 6.91 6.72 11.09
CA GLU A 127 5.49 6.36 11.20
C GLU A 127 5.01 6.46 12.66
N PRO A 128 4.02 7.33 12.96
CA PRO A 128 3.43 7.39 14.29
C PRO A 128 2.37 6.30 14.49
N TYR A 129 2.16 5.86 15.73
CA TYR A 129 1.09 4.90 16.11
C TYR A 129 0.11 5.50 17.13
N PRO A 130 -1.19 5.16 17.10
CA PRO A 130 -2.19 5.77 17.98
C PRO A 130 -2.10 5.25 19.42
N ASP A 131 -2.73 5.94 20.38
CA ASP A 131 -2.66 5.63 21.81
C ASP A 131 -3.40 4.34 22.21
N ASP A 132 -4.33 3.90 21.38
CA ASP A 132 -5.20 2.72 21.55
C ASP A 132 -4.77 1.50 20.70
N ASP A 133 -3.57 1.51 20.11
CA ASP A 133 -3.06 0.38 19.34
C ASP A 133 -2.57 -0.75 20.28
N ASP A 134 -3.32 -1.84 20.32
CA ASP A 134 -3.03 -3.02 21.14
C ASP A 134 -1.74 -3.75 20.71
N GLU A 135 -1.28 -3.60 19.46
CA GLU A 135 -0.05 -4.25 18.98
C GLU A 135 1.22 -3.55 19.50
N THR A 136 1.16 -2.23 19.68
CA THR A 136 2.27 -1.44 20.20
C THR A 136 2.18 -1.19 21.71
N ASN A 137 1.02 -1.41 22.33
CA ASN A 137 0.83 -1.27 23.76
C ASN A 137 1.05 -2.58 24.55
N PRO A 138 1.61 -2.50 25.78
CA PRO A 138 2.25 -1.34 26.37
C PRO A 138 3.50 -0.94 25.57
N ALA A 139 3.73 0.37 25.41
CA ALA A 139 4.85 0.93 24.65
C ALA A 139 6.10 1.09 25.55
N PRO A 140 7.07 0.15 25.55
CA PRO A 140 8.26 0.28 26.40
C PRO A 140 9.17 1.43 25.96
N VAL A 141 9.97 1.97 26.87
CA VAL A 141 11.00 2.96 26.52
C VAL A 141 12.07 2.33 25.63
N LEU A 142 12.47 1.09 25.92
CA LEU A 142 13.39 0.27 25.13
C LEU A 142 12.85 -1.13 24.85
N ASP A 143 13.16 -1.67 23.69
CA ASP A 143 12.89 -3.06 23.31
C ASP A 143 14.09 -3.63 22.52
N PHE A 144 14.37 -4.92 22.71
CA PHE A 144 15.56 -5.57 22.17
C PHE A 144 15.21 -6.89 21.48
N GLN A 145 15.87 -7.15 20.35
CA GLN A 145 15.82 -8.46 19.69
C GLN A 145 17.20 -8.86 19.20
N ALA A 146 17.69 -10.00 19.66
CA ALA A 146 18.89 -10.66 19.19
C ALA A 146 18.51 -11.78 18.21
N ASN A 147 19.02 -11.70 16.98
CA ASN A 147 18.73 -12.66 15.92
C ASN A 147 20.00 -13.41 15.55
N TRP A 148 20.03 -14.72 15.77
CA TRP A 148 21.10 -15.58 15.28
C TRP A 148 21.00 -15.70 13.77
N ILE A 149 22.12 -15.50 13.08
CA ILE A 149 22.26 -15.69 11.65
C ILE A 149 23.49 -16.54 11.39
N GLU A 150 23.59 -17.16 10.22
CA GLU A 150 24.77 -17.96 9.89
C GLU A 150 26.05 -17.11 9.99
N GLY A 151 26.96 -17.47 10.89
CA GLY A 151 28.24 -16.78 11.12
C GLY A 151 28.14 -15.43 11.85
N GLY A 152 27.02 -15.11 12.51
CA GLY A 152 26.90 -13.84 13.22
C GLY A 152 25.65 -13.64 14.08
N LEU A 153 25.51 -12.43 14.60
CA LEU A 153 24.35 -11.98 15.37
C LEU A 153 23.89 -10.59 14.88
N ALA A 154 22.59 -10.44 14.64
CA ALA A 154 21.95 -9.14 14.41
C ALA A 154 21.21 -8.68 15.67
N LEU A 155 21.75 -7.67 16.36
CA LEU A 155 21.12 -7.08 17.53
C LEU A 155 20.35 -5.82 17.11
N VAL A 156 19.03 -5.83 17.33
CA VAL A 156 18.16 -4.68 17.09
C VAL A 156 17.75 -4.05 18.42
N ILE A 157 17.89 -2.73 18.50
CA ILE A 157 17.46 -1.89 19.61
C ILE A 157 16.39 -0.94 19.09
N ALA A 158 15.22 -0.95 19.73
CA ALA A 158 14.13 -0.03 19.47
C ALA A 158 13.98 0.92 20.66
N ALA A 159 14.08 2.23 20.42
CA ALA A 159 13.93 3.26 21.46
C ALA A 159 12.74 4.18 21.16
N GLN A 160 11.91 4.42 22.17
CA GLN A 160 10.71 5.26 22.01
C GLN A 160 11.14 6.73 21.78
N HIS A 161 10.75 7.29 20.63
CA HIS A 161 11.36 8.50 20.09
C HIS A 161 10.91 9.80 20.80
N ASN A 162 9.83 9.80 21.59
CA ASN A 162 9.50 10.92 22.49
C ASN A 162 10.48 11.02 23.66
N ILE A 163 11.07 9.91 24.09
CA ILE A 163 11.91 9.85 25.30
C ILE A 163 13.40 9.83 24.95
N ILE A 164 13.78 9.25 23.82
CA ILE A 164 15.18 9.02 23.42
C ILE A 164 15.37 9.46 21.96
N ASP A 165 16.29 10.41 21.72
CA ASP A 165 16.72 10.76 20.37
C ASP A 165 17.86 9.85 19.86
N GLY A 166 18.28 10.05 18.61
CA GLY A 166 19.36 9.25 18.00
C GLY A 166 20.68 9.28 18.78
N ASN A 167 21.10 10.41 19.37
CA ASN A 167 22.33 10.47 20.16
C ASN A 167 22.15 9.72 21.49
N GLY A 168 20.98 9.85 22.12
CA GLY A 168 20.64 9.09 23.33
C GLY A 168 20.68 7.59 23.09
N MET A 169 20.23 7.13 21.92
CA MET A 169 20.31 5.72 21.54
C MET A 169 21.78 5.23 21.43
N PHE A 170 22.71 6.04 20.90
CA PHE A 170 24.14 5.68 20.90
C PHE A 170 24.75 5.67 22.30
N GLN A 171 24.29 6.55 23.20
CA GLN A 171 24.74 6.50 24.59
C GLN A 171 24.27 5.21 25.27
N ILE A 172 23.07 4.73 24.98
CA ILE A 172 22.56 3.44 25.46
C ILE A 172 23.40 2.28 24.93
N VAL A 173 23.72 2.30 23.64
CA VAL A 173 24.64 1.35 22.98
C VAL A 173 26.01 1.35 23.67
N ASN A 174 26.54 2.53 24.01
CA ASN A 174 27.80 2.65 24.74
C ASN A 174 27.73 2.01 26.13
N LEU A 175 26.67 2.31 26.90
CA LEU A 175 26.48 1.77 28.25
C LEU A 175 26.27 0.25 28.24
N LEU A 176 25.53 -0.28 27.28
CA LEU A 176 25.39 -1.73 27.09
C LEU A 176 26.76 -2.39 26.91
N ALA A 177 27.64 -1.75 26.13
CA ALA A 177 28.99 -2.23 25.94
C ALA A 177 29.85 -2.18 27.23
N TYR A 178 29.69 -1.17 28.10
CA TYR A 178 30.34 -1.15 29.42
C TYR A 178 29.94 -2.38 30.25
N SER A 179 28.64 -2.66 30.36
CA SER A 179 28.15 -3.82 31.11
C SER A 179 28.65 -5.14 30.52
N LEU A 180 28.67 -5.29 29.19
CA LEU A 180 29.17 -6.50 28.52
C LEU A 180 30.68 -6.71 28.68
N ARG A 181 31.44 -5.64 28.96
CA ARG A 181 32.87 -5.71 29.33
C ARG A 181 33.09 -5.85 30.85
N HIS A 182 32.02 -5.93 31.64
CA HIS A 182 32.06 -5.92 33.10
C HIS A 182 32.74 -4.67 33.69
N GLU A 183 32.63 -3.55 32.98
CA GLU A 183 33.15 -2.25 33.43
C GLU A 183 32.03 -1.45 34.12
N PRO A 184 32.35 -0.71 35.20
CA PRO A 184 31.36 0.15 35.84
C PRO A 184 30.95 1.29 34.91
N PHE A 185 29.68 1.71 34.98
CA PHE A 185 29.23 2.89 34.25
C PHE A 185 29.97 4.14 34.75
N PRO A 186 30.42 5.02 33.84
CA PRO A 186 31.02 6.30 34.23
C PRO A 186 30.06 7.09 35.12
N GLU A 187 30.56 7.63 36.24
CA GLU A 187 29.69 8.34 37.19
C GLU A 187 28.94 9.51 36.55
N GLN A 188 29.60 10.23 35.64
CA GLN A 188 28.96 11.32 34.90
C GLN A 188 27.79 10.82 34.05
N ALA A 189 27.91 9.64 33.44
CA ALA A 189 26.83 9.06 32.65
C ALA A 189 25.65 8.64 33.53
N VAL A 190 25.91 8.07 34.72
CA VAL A 190 24.85 7.74 35.69
C VAL A 190 24.12 9.00 36.17
N ARG A 191 24.87 10.07 36.48
CA ARG A 191 24.30 11.36 36.89
C ARG A 191 23.46 12.00 35.79
N GLU A 192 24.01 12.13 34.58
CA GLU A 192 23.31 12.81 33.48
C GLU A 192 22.18 11.99 32.87
N GLY A 193 22.27 10.66 32.89
CA GLY A 193 21.18 9.81 32.40
C GLY A 193 19.92 9.84 33.29
N ASN A 194 20.07 10.20 34.58
CA ASN A 194 18.98 10.32 35.55
C ASN A 194 18.65 11.78 35.93
N ILE A 195 19.18 12.77 35.20
CA ILE A 195 18.91 14.18 35.49
C ILE A 195 17.43 14.51 35.29
N ASP A 196 16.88 15.44 36.09
CA ASP A 196 15.53 15.94 35.88
C ASP A 196 15.46 16.76 34.60
N ARG A 197 14.65 16.28 33.67
CA ARG A 197 14.51 16.80 32.30
C ARG A 197 13.56 17.98 32.19
N ARG A 198 12.65 18.15 33.15
CA ARG A 198 11.53 19.11 33.09
C ARG A 198 12.00 20.58 33.01
N SER A 199 13.18 20.87 33.53
CA SER A 199 13.71 22.23 33.67
C SER A 199 15.05 22.45 32.96
N LEU A 200 15.52 21.52 32.12
CA LEU A 200 16.81 21.63 31.44
C LEU A 200 16.88 22.80 30.46
N ILE A 201 15.74 23.18 29.89
CA ILE A 201 15.62 24.36 29.03
C ILE A 201 14.76 25.38 29.78
N PRO A 202 15.35 26.44 30.36
CA PRO A 202 14.57 27.49 30.99
C PRO A 202 13.73 28.22 29.93
N LEU A 203 12.42 28.32 30.14
CA LEU A 203 11.54 29.03 29.22
C LEU A 203 11.84 30.54 29.22
N LEU A 204 11.43 31.25 28.17
CA LEU A 204 11.49 32.70 28.11
C LEU A 204 10.50 33.31 29.09
N ASN A 205 10.87 34.44 29.70
CA ASN A 205 9.94 35.29 30.44
C ASN A 205 9.05 36.07 29.46
N ASP A 206 7.91 36.59 29.94
CA ASP A 206 6.93 37.33 29.12
C ASP A 206 7.52 38.59 28.44
N ASP A 207 8.61 39.15 28.97
CA ASP A 207 9.30 40.33 28.45
C ASP A 207 10.44 40.01 27.46
N GLU A 208 10.82 38.73 27.32
CA GLU A 208 11.85 38.30 26.39
C GLU A 208 11.27 38.02 24.99
N PRO A 209 11.90 38.47 23.90
CA PRO A 209 11.38 38.26 22.55
C PRO A 209 11.48 36.77 22.14
N MET A 210 10.36 36.23 21.66
CA MET A 210 10.27 34.89 21.07
C MET A 210 10.49 34.95 19.54
N ASP A 211 11.26 34.00 19.00
CA ASP A 211 11.44 33.87 17.55
C ASP A 211 10.13 33.45 16.87
N ASP A 212 10.00 33.72 15.58
CA ASP A 212 8.88 33.22 14.78
C ASP A 212 9.06 31.73 14.45
N HIS A 213 8.20 30.88 15.01
CA HIS A 213 8.15 29.43 14.75
C HIS A 213 6.96 29.02 13.87
N SER A 214 6.28 29.97 13.25
CA SER A 214 5.09 29.70 12.43
C SER A 214 5.34 28.73 11.28
N GLU A 215 6.58 28.64 10.77
CA GLU A 215 6.97 27.69 9.71
C GLU A 215 6.83 26.21 10.11
N LEU A 216 6.73 25.92 11.41
CA LEU A 216 6.51 24.57 11.93
C LEU A 216 5.02 24.17 11.90
N LYS A 217 4.13 25.11 11.57
CA LYS A 217 2.70 24.91 11.37
C LYS A 217 2.31 25.17 9.90
N PRO A 218 1.36 24.42 9.32
CA PRO A 218 0.62 23.29 9.91
C PRO A 218 1.43 21.98 9.94
N ALA A 219 1.00 21.02 10.75
CA ALA A 219 1.59 19.68 10.89
C ALA A 219 1.34 18.76 9.67
N ILE A 220 1.75 19.17 8.47
CA ILE A 220 1.64 18.34 7.27
C ILE A 220 2.97 17.62 7.04
N VAL A 221 2.98 16.31 7.28
CA VAL A 221 4.09 15.42 6.92
C VAL A 221 3.62 14.48 5.82
N PRO A 222 4.19 14.56 4.59
CA PRO A 222 3.89 13.61 3.53
C PRO A 222 4.21 12.18 3.98
N GLY A 223 3.23 11.29 3.92
CA GLY A 223 3.39 9.87 4.30
C GLY A 223 2.87 9.49 5.70
N SER A 224 2.45 10.45 6.53
CA SER A 224 1.80 10.13 7.82
C SER A 224 0.36 9.62 7.63
N PRO A 225 -0.10 8.58 8.35
CA PRO A 225 -1.47 8.08 8.31
C PRO A 225 -2.53 9.14 8.72
N SER A 226 -2.15 10.14 9.51
CA SER A 226 -3.08 11.15 10.07
C SER A 226 -3.43 12.29 9.10
N ALA A 227 -2.76 12.41 7.96
CA ALA A 227 -3.07 13.42 6.97
C ALA A 227 -4.08 12.88 5.94
N LEU A 228 -5.14 13.64 5.65
CA LEU A 228 -5.96 13.48 4.46
C LEU A 228 -5.09 13.76 3.22
N ILE A 229 -4.28 12.78 2.83
CA ILE A 229 -3.41 12.86 1.67
C ILE A 229 -4.24 12.49 0.44
N PRO A 230 -4.30 13.35 -0.60
CA PRO A 230 -5.00 13.02 -1.84
C PRO A 230 -4.52 11.69 -2.43
N PRO A 231 -5.39 10.87 -3.04
CA PRO A 231 -5.03 9.59 -3.63
C PRO A 231 -3.84 9.67 -4.59
N GLU A 232 -3.73 10.73 -5.41
CA GLU A 232 -2.57 10.95 -6.27
C GLU A 232 -1.26 11.15 -5.50
N THR A 233 -1.31 11.83 -4.36
CA THR A 233 -0.13 12.04 -3.50
C THR A 233 0.25 10.74 -2.80
N LYS A 234 -0.74 9.90 -2.39
CA LYS A 234 -0.47 8.57 -1.83
C LYS A 234 0.17 7.64 -2.87
N ALA A 235 -0.34 7.64 -4.10
CA ALA A 235 0.25 6.88 -5.22
C ALA A 235 1.66 7.38 -5.56
N TYR A 236 1.88 8.70 -5.55
CA TYR A 236 3.20 9.29 -5.77
C TYR A 236 4.19 8.90 -4.67
N LEU A 237 3.79 8.99 -3.40
CA LEU A 237 4.60 8.57 -2.25
C LEU A 237 4.94 7.07 -2.31
N ALA A 238 4.04 6.23 -2.84
CA ALA A 238 4.29 4.80 -3.04
C ALA A 238 5.39 4.49 -4.08
N THR A 239 5.88 5.48 -4.84
CA THR A 239 7.03 5.30 -5.76
C THR A 239 8.39 5.45 -5.08
N PHE A 240 8.41 5.94 -3.83
CA PHE A 240 9.65 6.18 -3.10
C PHE A 240 10.21 4.91 -2.49
N ARG A 241 11.54 4.75 -2.56
CA ARG A 241 12.28 3.62 -1.98
C ARG A 241 13.47 4.13 -1.19
N TRP A 242 13.65 3.53 -0.02
CA TRP A 242 14.85 3.69 0.79
C TRP A 242 16.00 2.85 0.19
N ARG A 243 17.18 3.46 0.00
CA ARG A 243 18.40 2.74 -0.42
C ARG A 243 19.62 3.19 0.37
N ASN A 244 20.56 2.26 0.57
CA ASN A 244 21.82 2.53 1.23
C ASN A 244 22.86 3.08 0.25
N LEU A 245 23.61 4.08 0.72
CA LEU A 245 24.63 4.81 0.00
C LEU A 245 25.95 4.74 0.75
N ARG A 246 27.05 4.85 0.02
CA ARG A 246 28.41 4.91 0.54
C ARG A 246 29.07 6.22 0.11
N PHE A 247 29.74 6.85 1.07
CA PHE A 247 30.57 8.05 0.90
C PHE A 247 31.98 7.73 1.42
N SER A 248 32.87 7.24 0.56
CA SER A 248 34.22 6.85 0.99
C SER A 248 35.02 8.05 1.50
N GLN A 249 36.04 7.82 2.33
CA GLN A 249 36.88 8.90 2.85
C GLN A 249 37.53 9.71 1.71
N ALA A 250 37.95 9.04 0.64
CA ALA A 250 38.53 9.69 -0.54
C ALA A 250 37.51 10.57 -1.29
N ALA A 251 36.28 10.08 -1.50
CA ALA A 251 35.20 10.84 -2.11
C ALA A 251 34.84 12.09 -1.27
N MET A 252 34.73 11.90 0.05
CA MET A 252 34.47 12.98 1.00
C MET A 252 35.58 14.04 1.01
N ALA A 253 36.84 13.64 0.89
CA ALA A 253 37.97 14.57 0.81
C ALA A 253 37.91 15.42 -0.48
N LYS A 254 37.64 14.78 -1.63
CA LYS A 254 37.46 15.48 -2.92
C LYS A 254 36.29 16.45 -2.88
N LEU A 255 35.16 16.02 -2.31
CA LEU A 255 33.98 16.87 -2.16
C LEU A 255 34.27 18.08 -1.29
N TYR A 256 34.92 17.87 -0.15
CA TYR A 256 35.28 18.95 0.76
C TYR A 256 36.27 19.92 0.12
N GLN A 257 37.21 19.43 -0.69
CA GLN A 257 38.10 20.27 -1.49
C GLN A 257 37.33 21.10 -2.52
N LYS A 258 36.37 20.51 -3.25
CA LYS A 258 35.49 21.22 -4.20
C LYS A 258 34.62 22.27 -3.52
N ALA A 259 34.21 22.00 -2.27
CA ALA A 259 33.47 22.93 -1.44
C ALA A 259 34.36 23.97 -0.74
N THR A 260 35.68 24.00 -0.96
CA THR A 260 36.60 24.94 -0.33
C THR A 260 37.25 25.85 -1.39
N PRO A 261 37.05 27.17 -1.34
CA PRO A 261 37.63 28.08 -2.33
C PRO A 261 39.16 28.13 -2.25
N ALA A 262 39.84 28.30 -3.39
CA ALA A 262 41.30 28.44 -3.47
C ALA A 262 41.82 29.59 -2.59
N PRO A 263 43.03 29.53 -2.01
CA PRO A 263 43.58 30.63 -1.20
C PRO A 263 43.59 31.96 -1.97
N VAL A 264 43.23 33.07 -1.32
CA VAL A 264 43.43 34.41 -1.92
C VAL A 264 44.91 34.78 -1.79
N ASP A 265 45.51 35.28 -2.87
CA ASP A 265 46.86 35.82 -2.85
C ASP A 265 46.89 37.09 -1.96
N ALA A 266 47.71 37.07 -0.90
CA ALA A 266 47.76 38.13 0.12
C ALA A 266 48.18 39.50 -0.45
N SER A 267 48.72 39.53 -1.67
CA SER A 267 49.10 40.73 -2.42
C SER A 267 47.91 41.51 -3.02
N SER A 268 46.69 40.95 -3.00
CA SER A 268 45.49 41.51 -3.63
C SER A 268 44.44 42.07 -2.64
N LEU A 269 44.75 42.10 -1.34
CA LEU A 269 43.80 42.48 -0.30
C LEU A 269 43.89 43.98 0.05
N ASP A 270 42.73 44.66 -0.07
CA ASP A 270 42.52 46.04 0.36
C ASP A 270 42.40 46.09 1.90
N GLN A 271 43.07 47.02 2.57
CA GLN A 271 43.31 46.99 4.04
C GLN A 271 42.06 47.18 4.93
N ASN A 272 40.87 47.36 4.34
CA ASN A 272 39.62 47.67 5.06
C ASN A 272 38.49 46.62 4.93
N GLN A 273 38.74 45.45 4.34
CA GLN A 273 37.75 44.34 4.35
C GLN A 273 38.24 43.20 5.24
N SER A 274 37.51 42.87 6.32
CA SER A 274 37.76 41.64 7.07
C SER A 274 37.31 40.43 6.23
N THR A 275 38.25 39.85 5.50
CA THR A 275 38.03 38.67 4.65
C THR A 275 38.19 37.36 5.43
N GLU A 276 37.61 37.24 6.62
CA GLU A 276 37.66 35.96 7.33
C GLU A 276 36.64 34.99 6.71
N ARG A 277 37.12 34.02 5.95
CA ARG A 277 36.29 33.02 5.28
C ARG A 277 35.54 32.17 6.30
N GLU A 278 34.25 31.96 6.09
CA GLU A 278 33.45 31.09 6.94
C GLU A 278 33.97 29.64 6.83
N LYS A 279 34.26 29.03 7.98
CA LYS A 279 34.70 27.63 8.07
C LYS A 279 33.49 26.69 7.98
N ILE A 280 33.47 25.83 6.97
CA ILE A 280 32.50 24.75 6.80
C ILE A 280 33.08 23.41 7.27
N THR A 281 32.24 22.40 7.50
CA THR A 281 32.68 21.02 7.79
C THR A 281 32.44 20.09 6.59
N PRO A 282 33.09 18.90 6.55
CA PRO A 282 32.78 17.88 5.54
C PRO A 282 31.30 17.49 5.51
N ASN A 283 30.62 17.53 6.66
CA ASN A 283 29.19 17.26 6.76
C ASN A 283 28.34 18.36 6.11
N ASP A 284 28.76 19.63 6.24
CA ASP A 284 28.11 20.74 5.53
C ASP A 284 28.28 20.61 4.02
N ALA A 285 29.49 20.24 3.57
CA ALA A 285 29.79 20.05 2.16
C ALA A 285 28.94 18.91 1.56
N LEU A 286 28.85 17.75 2.23
CA LEU A 286 28.01 16.64 1.78
C LEU A 286 26.53 17.00 1.77
N THR A 287 26.04 17.61 2.85
CA THR A 287 24.64 18.01 2.95
C THR A 287 24.27 19.03 1.86
N ALA A 288 25.13 20.02 1.61
CA ALA A 288 24.96 20.98 0.53
C ALA A 288 24.97 20.30 -0.84
N PHE A 289 25.87 19.34 -1.05
CA PHE A 289 26.01 18.62 -2.31
C PHE A 289 24.77 17.78 -2.62
N LEU A 290 24.31 16.95 -1.67
CA LEU A 290 23.12 16.11 -1.86
C LEU A 290 21.89 16.97 -2.16
N TRP A 291 21.72 18.07 -1.42
CA TRP A 291 20.63 19.02 -1.66
C TRP A 291 20.75 19.66 -3.04
N GLN A 292 21.91 20.23 -3.38
CA GLN A 292 22.13 20.91 -4.65
C GLN A 292 21.94 19.98 -5.85
N ARG A 293 22.54 18.79 -5.83
CA ARG A 293 22.43 17.82 -6.94
C ARG A 293 20.99 17.37 -7.14
N LEU A 294 20.29 17.02 -6.06
CA LEU A 294 18.89 16.59 -6.16
C LEU A 294 18.01 17.70 -6.75
N ILE A 295 18.18 18.95 -6.31
CA ILE A 295 17.42 20.08 -6.85
C ILE A 295 17.82 20.41 -8.30
N THR A 296 19.10 20.31 -8.64
CA THR A 296 19.60 20.49 -10.02
C THR A 296 18.95 19.51 -10.97
N LEU A 297 18.82 18.24 -10.55
CA LEU A 297 18.20 17.21 -11.37
C LEU A 297 16.68 17.35 -11.42
N ARG A 298 16.01 17.75 -10.33
CA ARG A 298 14.54 17.95 -10.30
C ARG A 298 14.09 19.14 -11.14
N LEU A 299 14.80 20.27 -11.09
CA LEU A 299 14.35 21.56 -11.61
C LEU A 299 13.83 21.53 -13.06
N PRO A 300 14.52 20.88 -14.03
CA PRO A 300 14.04 20.82 -15.43
C PRO A 300 12.72 20.05 -15.61
N HIS A 301 12.38 19.18 -14.66
CA HIS A 301 11.21 18.31 -14.72
C HIS A 301 10.03 18.83 -13.90
N LEU A 302 10.19 19.96 -13.19
CA LEU A 302 9.10 20.61 -12.49
C LEU A 302 8.21 21.38 -13.47
N PRO A 303 6.88 21.43 -13.26
CA PRO A 303 5.98 22.28 -14.01
C PRO A 303 6.46 23.74 -14.03
N PRO A 304 6.26 24.50 -15.13
CA PRO A 304 6.77 25.87 -15.26
C PRO A 304 6.43 26.79 -14.08
N PHE A 305 5.22 26.69 -13.53
CA PHE A 305 4.79 27.49 -12.38
C PHE A 305 5.52 27.17 -11.07
N MET A 306 6.11 25.97 -10.92
CA MET A 306 6.92 25.59 -9.76
C MET A 306 8.40 25.90 -9.92
N GLN A 307 8.90 26.17 -11.13
CA GLN A 307 10.32 26.48 -11.32
C GLN A 307 10.76 27.81 -10.67
N SER A 308 9.80 28.66 -10.30
CA SER A 308 10.02 29.88 -9.51
C SER A 308 9.80 29.70 -8.00
N SER A 309 9.52 28.49 -7.52
CA SER A 309 9.31 28.23 -6.09
C SER A 309 10.63 28.10 -5.31
N THR A 310 10.51 27.84 -4.01
CA THR A 310 11.63 27.60 -3.09
C THR A 310 11.81 26.12 -2.78
N SER A 311 13.05 25.73 -2.52
CA SER A 311 13.40 24.46 -1.87
C SER A 311 13.67 24.71 -0.39
N LYS A 312 13.19 23.82 0.48
CA LYS A 312 13.61 23.73 1.88
C LYS A 312 14.63 22.61 2.07
N ILE A 313 15.64 22.88 2.88
CA ILE A 313 16.42 21.85 3.55
C ILE A 313 16.15 21.84 5.04
N THR A 314 15.83 20.66 5.57
CA THR A 314 15.65 20.43 7.02
C THR A 314 16.84 19.64 7.56
N ARG A 315 17.56 20.19 8.55
CA ARG A 315 18.69 19.51 9.20
C ARG A 315 18.42 19.28 10.68
N ALA A 316 18.66 18.07 11.18
CA ALA A 316 18.60 17.79 12.61
C ALA A 316 19.77 18.46 13.35
N LEU A 317 19.48 19.07 14.51
CA LEU A 317 20.43 19.84 15.32
C LEU A 317 20.40 19.35 16.77
N ASP A 318 21.54 18.84 17.25
CA ASP A 318 21.72 18.46 18.66
C ASP A 318 21.95 19.69 19.53
N LEU A 319 21.04 19.90 20.49
CA LEU A 319 21.04 21.06 21.38
C LEU A 319 21.76 20.83 22.70
N ARG A 320 22.24 19.61 23.00
CA ARG A 320 22.91 19.30 24.28
C ARG A 320 23.96 20.34 24.66
N ARG A 321 24.85 20.68 23.73
CA ARG A 321 25.90 21.70 23.95
C ARG A 321 25.35 23.11 24.17
N THR A 322 24.19 23.46 23.61
CA THR A 322 23.57 24.79 23.80
C THR A 322 23.01 24.99 25.20
N VAL A 323 22.67 23.88 25.87
CA VAL A 323 22.12 23.86 27.24
C VAL A 323 23.06 23.20 28.25
N ASN A 324 24.36 23.14 27.93
CA ASN A 324 25.42 22.60 28.79
C ASN A 324 25.22 21.14 29.25
N LEU A 325 24.54 20.32 28.45
CA LEU A 325 24.45 18.88 28.65
C LEU A 325 25.62 18.16 27.96
N SER A 326 26.11 17.07 28.56
CA SER A 326 27.14 16.26 27.92
C SER A 326 26.53 15.26 26.92
N PRO A 327 27.35 14.61 26.10
CA PRO A 327 26.92 13.50 25.25
C PRO A 327 26.31 12.30 26.01
N HIS A 328 26.49 12.21 27.33
CA HIS A 328 25.92 11.14 28.15
C HIS A 328 24.43 11.30 28.46
N TYR A 329 23.86 12.47 28.20
CA TYR A 329 22.43 12.67 28.35
C TYR A 329 21.64 11.91 27.26
N MET A 330 20.73 11.04 27.71
CA MET A 330 20.02 10.08 26.86
C MET A 330 18.67 10.58 26.32
N GLY A 331 18.18 11.72 26.80
CA GLY A 331 16.85 12.21 26.46
C GLY A 331 16.72 12.82 25.07
N HIS A 332 15.55 13.36 24.76
CA HIS A 332 15.28 13.98 23.48
C HIS A 332 15.68 15.47 23.47
N MET A 333 16.83 15.78 22.88
CA MET A 333 17.41 17.15 22.85
C MET A 333 17.78 17.58 21.42
N VAL A 334 16.87 17.34 20.47
CA VAL A 334 17.03 17.67 19.06
C VAL A 334 15.94 18.64 18.61
N ARG A 335 16.32 19.64 17.81
CA ARG A 335 15.41 20.44 16.98
C ARG A 335 15.80 20.33 15.52
N THR A 336 14.95 20.85 14.64
CA THR A 336 15.27 21.01 13.22
C THR A 336 15.70 22.44 12.89
N ALA A 337 16.56 22.56 11.87
CA ALA A 337 16.98 23.80 11.24
C ALA A 337 16.50 23.80 9.78
N ASN A 338 15.55 24.67 9.45
CA ASN A 338 14.93 24.74 8.13
C ASN A 338 15.46 25.94 7.35
N LEU A 339 16.24 25.71 6.30
CA LEU A 339 16.68 26.78 5.40
C LEU A 339 15.90 26.72 4.10
N ARG A 340 15.28 27.84 3.69
CA ARG A 340 14.57 27.97 2.40
C ARG A 340 15.35 28.86 1.46
N LEU A 341 15.54 28.41 0.23
CA LEU A 341 16.14 29.20 -0.85
C LEU A 341 15.34 29.00 -2.15
N PRO A 342 15.25 30.00 -3.04
CA PRO A 342 14.72 29.81 -4.38
C PRO A 342 15.40 28.62 -5.10
N LEU A 343 14.65 27.78 -5.81
CA LEU A 343 15.20 26.60 -6.50
C LEU A 343 16.38 26.98 -7.41
N LYS A 344 16.22 28.06 -8.18
CA LYS A 344 17.26 28.59 -9.08
C LYS A 344 18.50 29.10 -8.33
N GLU A 345 18.34 29.58 -7.10
CA GLU A 345 19.47 29.98 -6.26
C GLU A 345 20.25 28.75 -5.78
N VAL A 346 19.56 27.69 -5.33
CA VAL A 346 20.21 26.43 -4.92
C VAL A 346 21.08 25.86 -6.04
N VAL A 347 20.59 25.86 -7.28
CA VAL A 347 21.32 25.35 -8.45
C VAL A 347 22.48 26.26 -8.86
N ARG A 348 22.34 27.58 -8.72
CA ARG A 348 23.32 28.56 -9.20
C ARG A 348 24.51 28.76 -8.25
N LEU A 349 24.28 28.67 -6.93
CA LEU A 349 25.33 28.90 -5.94
C LEU A 349 26.44 27.87 -6.10
N SER A 350 27.68 28.28 -5.84
CA SER A 350 28.76 27.30 -5.67
C SER A 350 28.50 26.43 -4.43
N LEU A 351 29.10 25.24 -4.42
CA LEU A 351 28.96 24.32 -3.29
C LEU A 351 29.44 24.95 -1.96
N TYR A 352 30.49 25.78 -2.01
CA TYR A 352 30.96 26.53 -0.84
C TYR A 352 29.91 27.52 -0.34
N GLU A 353 29.36 28.37 -1.21
CA GLU A 353 28.38 29.38 -0.82
C GLU A 353 27.12 28.75 -0.21
N LEU A 354 26.67 27.62 -0.78
CA LEU A 354 25.53 26.87 -0.25
C LEU A 354 25.86 26.26 1.13
N ALA A 355 27.03 25.65 1.29
CA ALA A 355 27.49 25.11 2.57
C ALA A 355 27.66 26.20 3.65
N VAL A 356 28.12 27.40 3.27
CA VAL A 356 28.21 28.57 4.15
C VAL A 356 26.83 29.03 4.61
N LYS A 357 25.84 29.10 3.71
CA LYS A 357 24.45 29.43 4.07
C LYS A 357 23.89 28.41 5.05
N LEU A 358 24.09 27.11 4.82
CA LEU A 358 23.71 26.05 5.76
C LEU A 358 24.38 26.22 7.13
N ARG A 359 25.70 26.43 7.15
CA ARG A 359 26.48 26.58 8.38
C ARG A 359 26.02 27.80 9.19
N ARG A 360 25.80 28.94 8.54
CA ARG A 360 25.31 30.16 9.20
C ARG A 360 23.91 29.98 9.76
N HIS A 361 23.02 29.32 9.01
CA HIS A 361 21.67 29.02 9.50
C HIS A 361 21.70 28.13 10.74
N VAL A 362 22.50 27.05 10.71
CA VAL A 362 22.68 26.17 11.87
C VAL A 362 23.26 26.94 13.06
N LYS A 363 24.30 27.76 12.86
CA LYS A 363 24.89 28.57 13.94
C LYS A 363 23.88 29.56 14.54
N ALA A 364 23.04 30.18 13.71
CA ALA A 364 22.02 31.10 14.15
C ALA A 364 20.97 30.44 15.06
N LEU A 365 20.77 29.13 14.95
CA LEU A 365 19.86 28.36 15.80
C LEU A 365 20.56 27.60 16.93
N HIS A 366 21.89 27.46 16.88
CA HIS A 366 22.70 26.73 17.86
C HIS A 366 23.20 27.65 18.98
N ASN A 367 22.26 28.34 19.65
CA ASN A 367 22.54 29.20 20.78
C ASN A 367 21.41 29.11 21.81
N LEU A 368 21.69 29.53 23.05
CA LEU A 368 20.76 29.38 24.16
C LEU A 368 19.44 30.14 23.92
N GLN A 369 19.47 31.38 23.40
CA GLN A 369 18.26 32.17 23.18
C GLN A 369 17.31 31.47 22.21
N SER A 370 17.80 31.03 21.05
CA SER A 370 16.98 30.32 20.06
C SER A 370 16.48 28.96 20.56
N THR A 371 17.25 28.27 21.41
CA THR A 371 16.81 27.03 22.07
C THR A 371 15.67 27.29 23.06
N ARG A 372 15.80 28.30 23.92
CA ARG A 372 14.76 28.70 24.88
C ARG A 372 13.48 29.16 24.18
N SER A 373 13.64 29.96 23.13
CA SER A 373 12.56 30.40 22.24
C SER A 373 11.77 29.23 21.66
N TYR A 374 12.44 28.21 21.10
CA TYR A 374 11.77 27.02 20.57
C TYR A 374 11.07 26.18 21.65
N ALA A 375 11.72 25.98 22.80
CA ALA A 375 11.11 25.27 23.93
C ALA A 375 9.88 26.00 24.47
N THR A 376 9.93 27.32 24.55
CA THR A 376 8.81 28.18 25.00
C THR A 376 7.64 28.10 24.03
N PHE A 377 7.91 28.17 22.72
CA PHE A 377 6.90 27.94 21.70
C PHE A 377 6.19 26.60 21.88
N LEU A 378 6.93 25.50 22.06
CA LEU A 378 6.32 24.20 22.32
C LEU A 378 5.54 24.17 23.65
N ALA A 379 6.07 24.80 24.70
CA ALA A 379 5.40 24.85 26.00
C ALA A 379 4.08 25.63 25.96
N HIS A 380 4.01 26.72 25.19
CA HIS A 380 2.80 27.53 25.01
C HIS A 380 1.80 26.92 24.02
N GLU A 381 2.19 25.92 23.23
CA GLU A 381 1.27 25.23 22.35
C GLU A 381 0.48 24.16 23.12
N ASP A 382 -0.81 24.41 23.36
CA ASP A 382 -1.70 23.45 24.01
C ASP A 382 -1.88 22.18 23.16
N ASP A 383 -2.15 22.35 21.86
CA ASP A 383 -2.27 21.26 20.91
C ASP A 383 -1.03 21.13 20.03
N LYS A 384 -0.03 20.40 20.54
CA LYS A 384 1.22 20.12 19.81
C LYS A 384 1.01 19.24 18.58
N SER A 385 -0.19 18.67 18.35
CA SER A 385 -0.46 17.93 17.11
C SER A 385 -0.46 18.85 15.88
N LEU A 386 -0.57 20.16 16.07
CA LEU A 386 -0.49 21.18 15.03
C LEU A 386 0.94 21.54 14.60
N VAL A 387 1.95 21.03 15.31
CA VAL A 387 3.37 21.32 15.07
C VAL A 387 4.06 20.13 14.39
N ALA A 388 4.59 20.33 13.18
CA ALA A 388 5.44 19.33 12.51
C ALA A 388 6.90 19.44 12.97
N TYR A 389 7.53 18.28 13.26
CA TYR A 389 8.91 18.20 13.74
C TYR A 389 9.94 18.92 12.84
N GLY A 390 9.74 18.88 11.51
CA GLY A 390 10.55 19.60 10.51
C GLY A 390 9.81 20.69 9.75
N GLY A 391 8.61 21.07 10.19
CA GLY A 391 7.66 21.89 9.44
C GLY A 391 7.14 21.23 8.14
N ALA A 392 6.19 21.89 7.48
CA ALA A 392 5.58 21.38 6.25
C ALA A 392 6.63 21.08 5.16
N ALA A 393 6.61 19.87 4.61
CA ALA A 393 7.57 19.40 3.61
C ALA A 393 6.91 19.23 2.23
N ASN A 394 7.58 19.72 1.19
CA ASN A 394 7.17 19.51 -0.20
C ASN A 394 8.00 18.37 -0.82
N PRO A 395 7.39 17.23 -1.18
CA PRO A 395 8.11 16.06 -1.66
C PRO A 395 8.79 16.26 -3.03
N LEU A 396 8.44 17.33 -3.77
CA LEU A 396 8.99 17.65 -5.07
C LEU A 396 10.18 18.60 -5.01
N THR A 397 10.28 19.39 -3.94
CA THR A 397 11.26 20.48 -3.86
C THR A 397 12.14 20.43 -2.63
N ASP A 398 11.79 19.65 -1.61
CA ASP A 398 12.49 19.70 -0.33
C ASP A 398 13.45 18.52 -0.15
N PHE A 399 14.41 18.71 0.75
CA PHE A 399 15.42 17.72 1.15
C PHE A 399 15.54 17.74 2.68
N SER A 400 15.79 16.59 3.30
CA SER A 400 16.08 16.55 4.74
C SER A 400 17.26 15.66 5.05
N CYS A 401 18.04 16.06 6.07
CA CYS A 401 19.24 15.37 6.46
C CYS A 401 19.33 15.27 7.98
N SER A 402 19.46 14.05 8.49
CA SER A 402 19.82 13.80 9.88
C SER A 402 21.11 13.01 9.90
N SER A 403 22.08 13.48 10.68
CA SER A 403 23.43 12.94 10.65
C SER A 403 23.94 12.65 12.05
N ILE A 404 24.41 11.42 12.21
CA ILE A 404 25.11 10.88 13.37
C ILE A 404 26.55 10.49 12.98
N ALA A 405 27.08 11.02 11.88
CA ALA A 405 28.39 10.68 11.35
C ALA A 405 29.58 10.88 12.32
N HIS A 406 29.39 11.60 13.43
CA HIS A 406 30.38 11.81 14.49
C HIS A 406 30.41 10.70 15.55
N VAL A 407 29.43 9.79 15.56
CA VAL A 407 29.36 8.75 16.60
C VAL A 407 30.39 7.64 16.35
N THR A 408 30.73 6.93 17.41
CA THR A 408 31.62 5.77 17.39
C THR A 408 30.94 4.63 18.11
N VAL A 409 31.18 3.40 17.68
CA VAL A 409 30.61 2.20 18.32
C VAL A 409 31.74 1.41 19.02
N PRO A 410 31.61 1.12 20.34
CA PRO A 410 32.63 0.42 21.11
C PRO A 410 32.61 -1.10 20.92
N VAL A 411 33.49 -1.81 21.62
CA VAL A 411 33.53 -3.28 21.68
C VAL A 411 32.56 -3.80 22.74
N PHE A 412 31.75 -4.81 22.40
CA PHE A 412 30.64 -5.37 23.19
C PHE A 412 31.04 -6.63 23.99
N GLY A 413 32.24 -6.61 24.59
CA GLY A 413 32.76 -7.75 25.36
C GLY A 413 32.73 -9.04 24.54
N PRO A 414 31.97 -10.08 24.95
CA PRO A 414 31.92 -11.37 24.26
C PRO A 414 31.37 -11.30 22.83
N LEU A 415 30.61 -10.27 22.46
CA LEU A 415 30.14 -10.10 21.08
C LEU A 415 31.23 -9.50 20.15
N GLY A 416 32.33 -8.99 20.69
CA GLY A 416 33.33 -8.28 19.91
C GLY A 416 32.82 -6.93 19.38
N LYS A 417 33.37 -6.46 18.25
CA LYS A 417 32.98 -5.19 17.63
C LYS A 417 31.98 -5.43 16.50
N PRO A 418 30.87 -4.67 16.42
CA PRO A 418 29.98 -4.78 15.26
C PRO A 418 30.65 -4.16 14.04
N THR A 419 30.39 -4.72 12.87
CA THR A 419 30.97 -4.27 11.59
C THR A 419 29.99 -3.43 10.78
N MET A 420 28.69 -3.53 11.03
CA MET A 420 27.69 -2.74 10.30
C MET A 420 26.65 -2.15 11.23
N LEU A 421 26.32 -0.88 10.96
CA LEU A 421 25.25 -0.12 11.58
C LEU A 421 24.16 0.11 10.54
N ARG A 422 22.97 -0.46 10.74
CA ARG A 422 21.86 -0.37 9.78
C ARG A 422 20.57 0.02 10.48
N ARG A 423 19.55 0.32 9.68
CA ARG A 423 18.16 0.29 10.11
C ARG A 423 17.50 -0.95 9.48
N PRO A 424 16.69 -1.72 10.23
CA PRO A 424 15.76 -2.66 9.62
C PRO A 424 14.84 -1.92 8.63
N SER A 425 14.32 -2.65 7.65
CA SER A 425 13.39 -2.10 6.64
C SER A 425 12.11 -1.55 7.26
N PHE A 426 11.55 -0.51 6.67
CA PHE A 426 10.26 0.06 7.05
C PHE A 426 9.61 0.67 5.81
N GLU A 427 8.29 0.63 5.74
CA GLU A 427 7.55 0.94 4.51
C GLU A 427 7.30 2.44 4.33
N THR A 428 7.18 3.19 5.42
CA THR A 428 6.80 4.59 5.36
C THR A 428 7.85 5.44 4.61
N PRO A 429 7.47 6.04 3.46
CA PRO A 429 8.38 6.87 2.67
C PRO A 429 8.54 8.26 3.29
N LEU A 430 9.74 8.83 3.18
CA LEU A 430 10.01 10.22 3.55
C LEU A 430 10.79 10.92 2.42
N PRO A 431 10.11 11.46 1.40
CA PRO A 431 10.74 11.99 0.19
C PRO A 431 11.90 12.95 0.44
N GLY A 432 13.04 12.67 -0.19
CA GLY A 432 14.23 13.51 -0.09
C GLY A 432 14.92 13.44 1.29
N ALA A 433 14.54 12.54 2.18
CA ALA A 433 15.25 12.33 3.45
C ALA A 433 16.51 11.51 3.26
N CYS A 434 17.56 11.87 4.01
CA CYS A 434 18.82 11.16 4.10
C CYS A 434 19.28 11.05 5.57
N TYR A 435 19.52 9.83 6.03
CA TYR A 435 20.19 9.55 7.31
C TYR A 435 21.65 9.23 7.05
N ILE A 436 22.58 9.89 7.74
CA ILE A 436 24.03 9.69 7.54
C ILE A 436 24.66 9.17 8.83
N GLY A 437 25.42 8.09 8.73
CA GLY A 437 26.18 7.49 9.83
C GLY A 437 27.60 7.12 9.44
N PRO A 438 28.44 6.80 10.44
CA PRO A 438 29.82 6.37 10.19
C PRO A 438 29.86 4.95 9.60
N VAL A 439 30.89 4.68 8.80
CA VAL A 439 31.34 3.31 8.58
C VAL A 439 32.00 2.84 9.88
N ILE A 440 31.51 1.75 10.46
CA ILE A 440 31.99 1.25 11.76
C ILE A 440 32.91 0.04 11.67
N ASP A 441 33.00 -0.60 10.49
CA ASP A 441 33.93 -1.70 10.25
C ASP A 441 35.37 -1.16 10.25
N GLU A 442 36.16 -1.53 11.26
CA GLU A 442 37.57 -1.13 11.35
C GLU A 442 38.45 -1.82 10.30
N SER A 443 37.97 -2.91 9.69
CA SER A 443 38.67 -3.60 8.60
C SER A 443 38.42 -2.96 7.22
N ASP A 444 37.53 -1.97 7.15
CA ASP A 444 37.21 -1.26 5.91
C ASP A 444 38.23 -0.15 5.63
N GLU A 445 39.12 -0.39 4.68
CA GLU A 445 40.17 0.56 4.28
C GLU A 445 39.64 1.81 3.55
N GLU A 446 38.43 1.77 2.96
CA GLU A 446 37.83 2.95 2.32
C GLU A 446 37.33 3.97 3.35
N GLY A 447 36.90 3.47 4.51
CA GLY A 447 36.30 4.25 5.60
C GLY A 447 35.21 5.20 5.13
N GLY A 448 35.04 6.31 5.85
CA GLY A 448 34.07 7.35 5.51
C GLY A 448 32.70 7.15 6.15
N TRP A 449 31.64 7.46 5.41
CA TRP A 449 30.26 7.47 5.90
C TRP A 449 29.34 6.64 5.01
N GLU A 450 28.18 6.28 5.56
CA GLU A 450 27.10 5.62 4.86
C GLU A 450 25.80 6.41 5.01
N GLY A 451 24.96 6.32 4.00
CA GLY A 451 23.67 7.00 3.91
C GLY A 451 22.52 6.02 3.79
N LEU A 452 21.36 6.40 4.29
CA LEU A 452 20.07 5.79 3.97
C LEU A 452 19.17 6.89 3.42
N MET A 453 18.85 6.83 2.13
CA MET A 453 18.16 7.92 1.44
C MET A 453 16.86 7.44 0.79
N CYS A 454 15.83 8.28 0.81
CA CYS A 454 14.51 7.98 0.25
C CYS A 454 14.25 8.83 -1.00
N LEU A 455 14.27 8.22 -2.17
CA LEU A 455 13.97 8.85 -3.46
C LEU A 455 12.96 8.00 -4.23
N SER A 456 12.22 8.62 -5.15
CA SER A 456 11.42 7.91 -6.14
C SER A 456 12.31 7.12 -7.10
N GLU A 457 11.78 6.05 -7.70
CA GLU A 457 12.51 5.28 -8.73
C GLU A 457 13.02 6.16 -9.88
N ARG A 458 12.25 7.17 -10.27
CA ARG A 458 12.67 8.16 -11.28
C ARG A 458 13.88 8.97 -10.82
N GLU A 459 13.86 9.46 -9.59
CA GLU A 459 14.98 10.21 -9.02
C GLU A 459 16.22 9.34 -8.86
N TRP A 460 16.07 8.06 -8.48
CA TRP A 460 17.17 7.10 -8.46
C TRP A 460 17.82 6.95 -9.84
N ALA A 461 17.03 6.83 -10.91
CA ALA A 461 17.57 6.78 -12.27
C ALA A 461 18.32 8.08 -12.63
N MET A 462 17.80 9.23 -12.22
CA MET A 462 18.42 10.55 -12.48
C MET A 462 19.76 10.71 -11.76
N VAL A 463 19.83 10.39 -10.47
CA VAL A 463 21.10 10.48 -9.73
C VAL A 463 22.11 9.42 -10.19
N ASN A 464 21.66 8.26 -10.71
CA ASN A 464 22.54 7.24 -11.29
C ASN A 464 23.18 7.65 -12.61
N ALA A 465 22.47 8.46 -13.39
CA ALA A 465 22.99 9.02 -14.64
C ALA A 465 23.91 10.23 -14.41
N ASP A 466 23.91 10.82 -13.20
CA ASP A 466 24.65 12.03 -12.90
C ASP A 466 26.12 11.75 -12.58
N GLU A 467 27.04 12.27 -13.39
CA GLU A 467 28.48 12.05 -13.20
C GLU A 467 28.99 12.68 -11.91
N GLU A 468 28.54 13.89 -11.58
CA GLU A 468 28.94 14.56 -10.34
C GLU A 468 28.48 13.78 -9.11
N TRP A 469 27.27 13.21 -9.13
CA TRP A 469 26.78 12.30 -8.09
C TRP A 469 27.68 11.08 -7.91
N LYS A 470 28.02 10.40 -9.00
CA LYS A 470 28.84 9.16 -8.98
C LYS A 470 30.27 9.37 -8.48
N GLU A 471 30.81 10.59 -8.58
CA GLU A 471 32.12 10.92 -7.98
C GLU A 471 32.11 10.86 -6.45
N VAL A 472 30.95 11.06 -5.83
CA VAL A 472 30.78 11.21 -4.38
C VAL A 472 30.05 10.03 -3.76
N VAL A 473 29.07 9.48 -4.47
CA VAL A 473 28.07 8.56 -3.95
C VAL A 473 28.13 7.23 -4.67
N ARG A 474 28.29 6.13 -3.91
CA ARG A 474 28.21 4.75 -4.39
C ARG A 474 27.01 4.04 -3.78
N TYR A 475 26.34 3.18 -4.54
CA TYR A 475 25.25 2.34 -4.03
C TYR A 475 25.79 1.16 -3.24
N ILE A 476 25.11 0.85 -2.14
CA ILE A 476 25.30 -0.39 -1.39
C ILE A 476 24.20 -1.37 -1.82
N GLY A 477 24.58 -2.60 -2.17
CA GLY A 477 23.68 -3.63 -2.71
C GLY A 477 23.90 -4.03 -4.18
N THR A 478 24.90 -3.48 -4.87
CA THR A 478 25.34 -4.00 -6.18
C THR A 478 26.29 -5.19 -5.97
N GLY A 479 25.74 -6.38 -5.72
CA GLY A 479 26.53 -7.53 -5.28
C GLY A 479 25.92 -8.93 -5.47
N LEU A 480 25.04 -9.12 -6.46
CA LEU A 480 24.83 -10.42 -7.10
C LEU A 480 24.57 -10.17 -8.58
N ILE A 481 25.64 -9.75 -9.26
CA ILE A 481 25.79 -10.02 -10.68
C ILE A 481 25.99 -11.53 -10.77
N LEU A 482 24.93 -12.29 -11.11
CA LEU A 482 25.14 -13.57 -11.77
C LEU A 482 25.87 -13.25 -13.07
N ARG A 483 27.15 -13.64 -13.12
CA ARG A 483 28.02 -13.53 -14.29
C ARG A 483 27.32 -14.12 -15.52
N SER A 484 26.82 -13.26 -16.39
CA SER A 484 27.03 -13.44 -17.82
C SER A 484 27.24 -12.08 -18.49
N GLN A 485 28.46 -11.96 -19.02
CA GLN A 485 28.89 -11.09 -20.12
C GLN A 485 29.03 -9.58 -19.84
N ILE A 486 30.24 -9.25 -19.37
CA ILE A 486 30.94 -8.03 -19.80
C ILE A 486 31.20 -8.17 -21.30
N LEU A 487 30.68 -7.25 -22.11
CA LEU A 487 31.22 -6.97 -23.44
C LEU A 487 31.52 -5.48 -23.57
N HIS A 488 32.68 -5.24 -24.18
CA HIS A 488 33.43 -4.00 -24.30
C HIS A 488 32.63 -2.74 -24.65
N ILE A 489 33.06 -1.64 -24.04
CA ILE A 489 32.91 -0.28 -24.56
C ILE A 489 33.99 -0.07 -25.63
N PRO A 490 33.67 0.27 -26.89
CA PRO A 490 34.57 1.01 -27.75
C PRO A 490 34.24 2.50 -27.69
N THR A 491 35.32 3.27 -27.58
CA THR A 491 35.43 4.72 -27.67
C THR A 491 34.90 5.29 -29.00
N SER A 492 34.20 6.42 -28.90
CA SER A 492 34.03 7.52 -29.88
C SER A 492 34.08 7.19 -31.39
N SER A 493 32.93 7.27 -32.06
CA SER A 493 32.67 8.23 -33.17
C SER A 493 31.33 7.90 -33.85
N ASN A 494 30.59 8.95 -34.20
CA ASN A 494 29.34 8.98 -34.97
C ASN A 494 28.03 8.57 -34.27
N ILE A 495 27.29 9.63 -33.92
CA ILE A 495 25.85 9.68 -33.72
C ILE A 495 25.13 9.07 -34.94
N LYS A 496 24.37 7.98 -34.74
CA LYS A 496 23.03 7.67 -35.30
C LYS A 496 22.75 6.17 -35.20
N GLU A 497 21.89 5.76 -34.26
CA GLU A 497 20.66 4.99 -34.50
C GLU A 497 20.01 4.61 -33.18
N THR A 498 18.74 4.99 -33.07
CA THR A 498 17.83 4.78 -31.95
C THR A 498 17.58 3.29 -31.74
N GLN A 499 18.07 2.70 -30.65
CA GLN A 499 17.62 1.38 -30.22
C GLN A 499 16.21 1.56 -29.61
N MET A 500 15.18 1.16 -30.36
CA MET A 500 13.79 1.28 -29.92
C MET A 500 13.56 0.48 -28.62
N ALA A 501 12.86 1.08 -27.66
CA ALA A 501 12.40 0.39 -26.46
C ALA A 501 11.54 -0.82 -26.87
N THR A 502 11.77 -1.98 -26.25
CA THR A 502 10.95 -3.19 -26.50
C THR A 502 9.50 -2.88 -26.12
N GLU A 503 8.60 -2.83 -27.11
CA GLU A 503 7.16 -2.56 -26.96
C GLU A 503 6.40 -3.90 -26.90
N ILE A 504 5.53 -4.07 -25.91
CA ILE A 504 4.69 -5.27 -25.68
C ILE A 504 3.26 -4.93 -26.12
N ASP A 505 2.77 -5.59 -27.17
CA ASP A 505 1.42 -5.41 -27.70
C ASP A 505 0.42 -6.41 -27.09
N ILE A 506 -0.57 -5.92 -26.33
CA ILE A 506 -1.66 -6.74 -25.79
C ILE A 506 -2.99 -6.42 -26.50
N ALA A 507 -3.63 -7.46 -27.06
CA ALA A 507 -4.99 -7.39 -27.56
C ALA A 507 -6.01 -7.86 -26.51
N ILE A 508 -6.99 -7.01 -26.21
CA ILE A 508 -8.18 -7.40 -25.43
C ILE A 508 -9.33 -7.59 -26.41
N ILE A 509 -9.95 -8.77 -26.40
CA ILE A 509 -11.08 -9.10 -27.27
C ILE A 509 -12.37 -8.93 -26.47
N GLY A 510 -13.16 -7.92 -26.82
CA GLY A 510 -14.40 -7.52 -26.13
C GLY A 510 -14.23 -6.24 -25.29
N SER A 511 -15.06 -5.24 -25.55
CA SER A 511 -15.15 -3.99 -24.77
C SER A 511 -16.38 -3.97 -23.85
N GLY A 512 -16.81 -5.14 -23.38
CA GLY A 512 -17.77 -5.23 -22.28
C GLY A 512 -17.13 -4.73 -20.98
N LEU A 513 -17.91 -4.69 -19.90
CA LEU A 513 -17.47 -4.14 -18.61
C LEU A 513 -16.05 -4.57 -18.19
N ILE A 514 -15.77 -5.88 -18.22
CA ILE A 514 -14.47 -6.41 -17.75
C ILE A 514 -13.32 -6.03 -18.69
N GLY A 515 -13.52 -6.11 -20.00
CA GLY A 515 -12.50 -5.73 -20.98
C GLY A 515 -12.14 -4.24 -20.89
N THR A 516 -13.14 -3.39 -20.67
CA THR A 516 -12.93 -1.95 -20.45
C THR A 516 -12.19 -1.66 -19.15
N LEU A 517 -12.58 -2.29 -18.04
CA LEU A 517 -11.89 -2.13 -16.75
C LEU A 517 -10.44 -2.61 -16.80
N LEU A 518 -10.19 -3.75 -17.45
CA LEU A 518 -8.84 -4.29 -17.67
C LEU A 518 -7.99 -3.33 -18.52
N ALA A 519 -8.52 -2.85 -19.64
CA ALA A 519 -7.83 -1.90 -20.50
C ALA A 519 -7.46 -0.61 -19.76
N LEU A 520 -8.41 -0.04 -19.01
CA LEU A 520 -8.17 1.15 -18.20
C LEU A 520 -7.12 0.90 -17.11
N GLY A 521 -7.16 -0.25 -16.44
CA GLY A 521 -6.16 -0.62 -15.44
C GLY A 521 -4.76 -0.76 -16.03
N LEU A 522 -4.62 -1.36 -17.22
CA LEU A 522 -3.33 -1.45 -17.91
C LEU A 522 -2.83 -0.08 -18.38
N LEU A 523 -3.71 0.77 -18.91
CA LEU A 523 -3.37 2.14 -19.32
C LEU A 523 -2.99 3.03 -18.12
N HIS A 524 -3.64 2.85 -16.97
CA HIS A 524 -3.38 3.62 -15.76
C HIS A 524 -1.96 3.41 -15.21
N ARG A 525 -1.34 2.26 -15.51
CA ARG A 525 0.08 2.00 -15.19
C ARG A 525 1.03 2.97 -15.90
N ASN A 526 0.58 3.62 -16.98
CA ASN A 526 1.33 4.60 -17.77
C ASN A 526 2.74 4.09 -18.17
N SER A 527 2.81 2.83 -18.58
CA SER A 527 4.04 2.20 -19.01
C SER A 527 4.39 2.62 -20.46
N PRO A 528 5.64 3.01 -20.75
CA PRO A 528 6.10 3.25 -22.13
C PRO A 528 6.39 1.95 -22.90
N HIS A 529 6.36 0.79 -22.24
CA HIS A 529 6.68 -0.52 -22.81
C HIS A 529 5.45 -1.36 -23.11
N LEU A 530 4.25 -0.93 -22.72
CA LEU A 530 3.02 -1.69 -22.89
C LEU A 530 2.03 -0.92 -23.75
N ARG A 531 1.63 -1.54 -24.87
CA ARG A 531 0.59 -1.04 -25.76
C ARG A 531 -0.64 -1.94 -25.65
N VAL A 532 -1.81 -1.31 -25.43
CA VAL A 532 -3.08 -2.01 -25.24
C VAL A 532 -4.06 -1.59 -26.33
N GLN A 533 -4.70 -2.57 -26.96
CA GLN A 533 -5.76 -2.34 -27.94
C GLN A 533 -6.95 -3.25 -27.64
N VAL A 534 -8.16 -2.68 -27.62
CA VAL A 534 -9.41 -3.41 -27.42
C VAL A 534 -10.11 -3.59 -28.76
N TYR A 535 -10.59 -4.80 -29.05
CA TYR A 535 -11.31 -5.16 -30.26
C TYR A 535 -12.74 -5.58 -29.91
N GLU A 536 -13.73 -4.81 -30.35
CA GLU A 536 -15.15 -5.05 -30.05
C GLU A 536 -15.91 -5.45 -31.32
N GLN A 537 -16.71 -6.51 -31.26
CA GLN A 537 -17.49 -6.99 -32.40
C GLN A 537 -18.67 -6.07 -32.76
N ALA A 538 -19.26 -5.39 -31.78
CA ALA A 538 -20.31 -4.41 -32.01
C ALA A 538 -19.77 -3.18 -32.74
N PHE A 539 -20.63 -2.48 -33.49
CA PHE A 539 -20.26 -1.24 -34.20
C PHE A 539 -20.29 0.01 -33.32
N CYS A 540 -20.88 -0.10 -32.13
CA CYS A 540 -20.92 0.95 -31.12
C CYS A 540 -21.17 0.31 -29.75
N HIS A 541 -20.88 1.04 -28.67
CA HIS A 541 -21.29 0.61 -27.33
C HIS A 541 -22.80 0.49 -27.23
N ARG A 542 -23.29 -0.72 -26.98
CA ARG A 542 -24.67 -0.99 -26.59
C ARG A 542 -24.68 -2.16 -25.63
N GLU A 543 -24.97 -1.88 -24.36
CA GLU A 543 -25.40 -2.91 -23.43
C GLU A 543 -26.87 -2.69 -23.07
N LEU A 544 -27.65 -3.77 -23.07
CA LEU A 544 -29.05 -3.71 -22.65
C LEU A 544 -29.13 -3.57 -21.12
N GLY A 545 -29.93 -2.62 -20.67
CA GLY A 545 -29.99 -2.09 -19.31
C GLY A 545 -30.53 -3.02 -18.24
N ALA A 546 -29.66 -3.86 -17.68
CA ALA A 546 -29.91 -4.60 -16.44
C ALA A 546 -29.32 -3.85 -15.22
N GLY A 547 -29.95 -4.01 -14.05
CA GLY A 547 -29.31 -3.69 -12.79
C GLY A 547 -28.12 -4.62 -12.53
N ILE A 548 -27.02 -4.05 -12.05
CA ILE A 548 -25.79 -4.77 -11.64
C ILE A 548 -25.34 -4.23 -10.29
N GLY A 549 -24.64 -5.01 -9.49
CA GLY A 549 -24.09 -4.53 -8.23
C GLY A 549 -22.68 -5.03 -7.96
N PHE A 550 -21.96 -4.26 -7.15
CA PHE A 550 -20.56 -4.53 -6.80
C PHE A 550 -20.37 -4.53 -5.30
N THR A 551 -19.66 -5.55 -4.82
CA THR A 551 -19.27 -5.70 -3.42
C THR A 551 -18.17 -4.71 -3.05
N ARG A 552 -17.93 -4.51 -1.75
CA ARG A 552 -16.78 -3.77 -1.24
C ARG A 552 -15.44 -4.28 -1.80
N ALA A 553 -15.29 -5.61 -1.92
CA ALA A 553 -14.09 -6.22 -2.50
C ALA A 553 -13.92 -5.87 -3.98
N ALA A 554 -14.97 -6.01 -4.80
CA ALA A 554 -14.92 -5.65 -6.22
C ALA A 554 -14.60 -4.15 -6.40
N ARG A 555 -15.16 -3.29 -5.55
CA ARG A 555 -14.85 -1.85 -5.55
C ARG A 555 -13.42 -1.55 -5.11
N HIS A 556 -12.88 -2.30 -4.15
CA HIS A 556 -11.47 -2.22 -3.80
C HIS A 556 -10.60 -2.62 -5.01
N CYS A 557 -10.98 -3.67 -5.75
CA CYS A 557 -10.29 -4.03 -7.00
C CYS A 557 -10.35 -2.89 -8.04
N MET A 558 -11.52 -2.24 -8.22
CA MET A 558 -11.65 -1.08 -9.13
C MET A 558 -10.68 0.04 -8.75
N LYS A 559 -10.59 0.39 -7.47
CA LYS A 559 -9.67 1.44 -6.99
C LYS A 559 -8.20 1.11 -7.25
N ARG A 560 -7.85 -0.18 -7.20
CA ARG A 560 -6.49 -0.68 -7.45
C ARG A 560 -6.14 -0.70 -8.93
N LEU A 561 -7.14 -0.91 -9.80
CA LEU A 561 -7.00 -0.80 -11.26
C LEU A 561 -6.79 0.65 -11.68
N ASP A 562 -7.72 1.53 -11.31
CA ASP A 562 -7.65 2.97 -11.50
C ASP A 562 -8.61 3.63 -10.49
N PRO A 563 -8.12 4.51 -9.59
CA PRO A 563 -8.95 5.13 -8.55
C PRO A 563 -10.23 5.78 -9.06
N ARG A 564 -10.24 6.27 -10.30
CA ARG A 564 -11.39 6.94 -10.92
C ARG A 564 -12.56 5.99 -11.22
N LEU A 565 -12.33 4.68 -11.27
CA LEU A 565 -13.37 3.69 -11.58
C LEU A 565 -14.43 3.57 -10.47
N ASP A 566 -14.03 3.66 -9.20
CA ASP A 566 -14.98 3.69 -8.09
C ASP A 566 -15.80 4.98 -8.08
N ASP A 567 -15.24 6.09 -8.56
CA ASP A 567 -15.96 7.36 -8.71
C ASP A 567 -16.98 7.30 -9.86
N CYS A 568 -16.63 6.63 -10.96
CA CYS A 568 -17.58 6.35 -12.04
C CYS A 568 -18.76 5.51 -11.55
N LEU A 569 -18.51 4.49 -10.71
CA LEU A 569 -19.59 3.69 -10.11
C LEU A 569 -20.47 4.56 -9.21
N ARG A 570 -19.86 5.38 -8.34
CA ARG A 570 -20.56 6.30 -7.43
C ARG A 570 -21.50 7.25 -8.17
N ALA A 571 -21.08 7.75 -9.33
CA ALA A 571 -21.87 8.69 -10.12
C ALA A 571 -23.21 8.10 -10.59
N VAL A 572 -23.31 6.77 -10.69
CA VAL A 572 -24.50 6.06 -11.19
C VAL A 572 -25.08 5.05 -10.20
N ALA A 573 -24.50 4.94 -9.00
CA ALA A 573 -24.96 4.05 -7.95
C ALA A 573 -26.32 4.52 -7.42
N THR A 574 -27.25 3.58 -7.27
CA THR A 574 -28.55 3.81 -6.65
C THR A 574 -28.55 3.24 -5.25
N MET A 575 -28.88 4.08 -4.29
CA MET A 575 -28.95 3.73 -2.88
C MET A 575 -30.27 3.01 -2.55
N ASN A 576 -30.21 2.04 -1.63
CA ASN A 576 -31.38 1.47 -0.99
C ASN A 576 -31.79 2.36 0.20
N GLY A 577 -33.09 2.48 0.46
CA GLY A 577 -33.63 3.26 1.56
C GLY A 577 -33.83 4.73 1.22
N GLU A 578 -34.10 5.54 2.24
CA GLU A 578 -34.26 6.98 2.08
C GLU A 578 -32.89 7.65 1.92
N VAL A 579 -32.86 8.85 1.33
CA VAL A 579 -31.60 9.60 1.17
C VAL A 579 -30.95 9.90 2.53
N ASP A 580 -31.78 10.28 3.50
CA ASP A 580 -31.34 10.65 4.84
C ASP A 580 -31.25 9.46 5.81
N ASP A 581 -31.74 8.29 5.39
CA ASP A 581 -31.70 7.03 6.15
C ASP A 581 -31.42 5.84 5.22
N PRO A 582 -30.16 5.70 4.76
CA PRO A 582 -29.78 4.68 3.80
C PRO A 582 -29.74 3.29 4.41
N ASP A 583 -30.14 2.31 3.62
CA ASP A 583 -30.19 0.92 4.06
C ASP A 583 -29.10 0.05 3.44
N TYR A 584 -28.28 -0.53 4.31
CA TYR A 584 -27.15 -1.36 3.92
C TYR A 584 -27.39 -2.87 4.09
N ASN A 585 -28.64 -3.30 4.24
CA ASN A 585 -29.01 -4.70 4.37
C ASN A 585 -29.51 -5.26 3.05
N MET A 586 -29.05 -6.47 2.71
CA MET A 586 -29.78 -7.33 1.80
C MET A 586 -30.89 -8.03 2.58
N ARG A 587 -32.10 -8.07 2.01
CA ARG A 587 -33.26 -8.67 2.65
C ARG A 587 -33.68 -9.93 1.93
N PHE A 588 -33.95 -10.96 2.72
CA PHE A 588 -34.52 -12.22 2.29
C PHE A 588 -35.83 -12.41 3.04
N VAL A 589 -36.89 -12.70 2.30
CA VAL A 589 -38.24 -12.80 2.83
C VAL A 589 -38.90 -14.08 2.35
N ASP A 590 -39.76 -14.64 3.18
CA ASP A 590 -40.71 -15.66 2.76
C ASP A 590 -41.72 -15.01 1.79
N GLY A 591 -41.65 -15.38 0.52
CA GLY A 591 -42.57 -14.91 -0.51
C GLY A 591 -43.85 -15.73 -0.61
N TYR A 592 -43.91 -16.89 0.05
CA TYR A 592 -44.94 -17.91 -0.12
C TYR A 592 -45.97 -17.89 1.00
N HIS A 593 -45.54 -17.91 2.27
CA HIS A 593 -46.43 -17.93 3.42
C HIS A 593 -46.95 -16.53 3.78
N THR A 594 -48.22 -16.45 4.19
CA THR A 594 -48.81 -15.22 4.73
C THR A 594 -48.87 -15.34 6.25
N TYR A 595 -48.34 -14.33 6.94
CA TYR A 595 -48.37 -14.21 8.39
C TYR A 595 -49.24 -13.01 8.76
N VAL A 596 -49.85 -13.06 9.94
CA VAL A 596 -50.72 -12.01 10.47
C VAL A 596 -50.08 -11.52 11.78
N ASP A 597 -49.67 -10.24 11.88
CA ASP A 597 -49.41 -9.61 13.18
C ASP A 597 -50.72 -9.35 13.91
N ASP A 598 -50.66 -9.48 15.24
CA ASP A 598 -51.72 -9.08 16.15
C ASP A 598 -51.74 -7.55 16.41
N ASP A 599 -50.81 -6.75 15.85
CA ASP A 599 -50.50 -5.39 16.36
C ASP A 599 -50.47 -4.20 15.37
N ASP A 600 -50.92 -4.28 14.10
CA ASP A 600 -51.03 -3.06 13.26
C ASP A 600 -52.29 -2.93 12.37
N HIS A 601 -52.87 -1.73 12.39
CA HIS A 601 -54.11 -1.33 11.70
C HIS A 601 -53.82 -0.71 10.31
N GLY A 602 -53.25 -1.49 9.39
CA GLY A 602 -53.01 -1.05 7.99
C GLY A 602 -53.26 -2.16 6.95
N PRO A 603 -53.75 -1.84 5.73
CA PRO A 603 -53.96 -2.86 4.71
C PRO A 603 -52.64 -3.22 4.01
N VAL A 604 -52.28 -4.51 4.05
CA VAL A 604 -51.17 -5.24 3.37
C VAL A 604 -49.87 -5.42 4.17
N GLY A 605 -49.96 -6.11 5.31
CA GLY A 605 -48.81 -6.76 5.96
C GLY A 605 -48.42 -8.07 5.24
N ILE A 606 -47.18 -8.17 4.73
CA ILE A 606 -46.45 -9.44 4.80
C ILE A 606 -45.71 -9.34 6.13
N GLU A 607 -46.19 -9.98 7.19
CA GLU A 607 -45.42 -10.11 8.44
C GLU A 607 -44.72 -11.47 8.50
N GLY A 608 -44.15 -11.87 7.38
CA GLY A 608 -43.12 -12.89 7.39
C GLY A 608 -41.85 -12.34 8.02
N LYS A 609 -41.15 -13.20 8.75
CA LYS A 609 -39.84 -12.89 9.32
C LYS A 609 -38.88 -12.43 8.20
N VAL A 610 -38.46 -11.16 8.24
CA VAL A 610 -37.48 -10.61 7.30
C VAL A 610 -36.07 -10.92 7.80
N TYR A 611 -35.30 -11.64 7.01
CA TYR A 611 -33.91 -11.94 7.31
C TYR A 611 -33.02 -10.89 6.66
N LYS A 612 -32.19 -10.25 7.48
CA LYS A 612 -31.32 -9.15 7.05
C LYS A 612 -29.88 -9.60 7.08
N LEU A 613 -29.19 -9.40 5.96
CA LEU A 613 -27.75 -9.57 5.87
C LEU A 613 -27.10 -8.19 5.71
N TYR A 614 -26.43 -7.73 6.77
CA TYR A 614 -25.78 -6.43 6.78
C TYR A 614 -24.49 -6.45 5.95
N ALA A 615 -24.45 -5.64 4.88
CA ALA A 615 -23.27 -5.50 4.03
C ALA A 615 -22.27 -4.45 4.55
N GLY A 616 -22.66 -3.65 5.56
CA GLY A 616 -21.89 -2.48 5.98
C GLY A 616 -22.16 -1.24 5.10
N PRO A 617 -21.76 -0.03 5.55
CA PRO A 617 -21.99 1.19 4.79
C PRO A 617 -21.38 1.08 3.40
N ARG A 618 -22.25 1.16 2.38
CA ARG A 618 -21.88 0.99 0.97
C ARG A 618 -21.14 -0.32 0.66
N GLY A 619 -21.43 -1.37 1.43
CA GLY A 619 -20.84 -2.70 1.26
C GLY A 619 -21.25 -3.40 -0.04
N PHE A 620 -22.40 -3.01 -0.59
CA PHE A 620 -22.88 -3.39 -1.90
C PHE A 620 -23.49 -2.17 -2.59
N GLU A 621 -23.10 -1.88 -3.82
CA GLU A 621 -23.64 -0.74 -4.59
C GLU A 621 -24.21 -1.23 -5.92
N GLY A 622 -25.52 -1.04 -6.08
CA GLY A 622 -26.24 -1.34 -7.31
C GLY A 622 -26.24 -0.13 -8.25
N CYS A 623 -26.16 -0.36 -9.56
CA CYS A 623 -26.30 0.68 -10.59
C CYS A 623 -26.96 0.10 -11.86
N HIS A 624 -27.27 0.99 -12.80
CA HIS A 624 -27.67 0.58 -14.15
C HIS A 624 -26.43 0.27 -14.98
N ARG A 625 -26.28 -0.98 -15.44
CA ARG A 625 -25.06 -1.49 -16.10
C ARG A 625 -24.59 -0.62 -17.27
N ALA A 626 -25.51 -0.22 -18.15
CA ALA A 626 -25.15 0.59 -19.32
C ALA A 626 -24.65 1.99 -18.93
N GLN A 627 -25.22 2.60 -17.87
CA GLN A 627 -24.76 3.90 -17.39
C GLN A 627 -23.36 3.79 -16.80
N PHE A 628 -23.08 2.72 -16.05
CA PHE A 628 -21.75 2.50 -15.51
C PHE A 628 -20.71 2.29 -16.61
N LEU A 629 -21.02 1.47 -17.63
CA LEU A 629 -20.14 1.29 -18.78
C LEU A 629 -19.89 2.62 -19.51
N GLU A 630 -20.94 3.42 -19.73
CA GLU A 630 -20.80 4.76 -20.32
C GLU A 630 -19.89 5.67 -19.50
N GLU A 631 -20.02 5.70 -18.16
CA GLU A 631 -19.15 6.51 -17.30
C GLU A 631 -17.69 6.09 -17.39
N ILE A 632 -17.38 4.79 -17.28
CA ILE A 632 -15.98 4.33 -17.36
C ILE A 632 -15.39 4.51 -18.77
N MET A 633 -16.22 4.40 -19.82
CA MET A 633 -15.78 4.62 -21.20
C MET A 633 -15.35 6.06 -21.46
N LYS A 634 -15.81 7.05 -20.67
CA LYS A 634 -15.31 8.44 -20.76
C LYS A 634 -13.84 8.56 -20.37
N LEU A 635 -13.31 7.60 -19.59
CA LEU A 635 -11.90 7.56 -19.22
C LEU A 635 -11.02 6.91 -20.30
N MET A 636 -11.63 6.23 -21.28
CA MET A 636 -10.91 5.52 -22.33
C MET A 636 -10.31 6.51 -23.33
N PRO A 637 -8.99 6.48 -23.60
CA PRO A 637 -8.38 7.30 -24.63
C PRO A 637 -8.95 6.98 -26.02
N GLU A 638 -9.06 8.01 -26.86
CA GLU A 638 -9.48 7.86 -28.23
C GLU A 638 -8.55 6.91 -29.00
N GLY A 639 -9.13 6.04 -29.83
CA GLY A 639 -8.38 5.09 -30.65
C GLY A 639 -7.97 3.79 -29.96
N VAL A 640 -8.15 3.62 -28.64
CA VAL A 640 -7.86 2.36 -27.93
C VAL A 640 -8.90 1.27 -28.22
N VAL A 641 -10.15 1.62 -28.49
CA VAL A 641 -11.20 0.66 -28.84
C VAL A 641 -11.43 0.66 -30.35
N GLN A 642 -11.42 -0.52 -30.96
CA GLN A 642 -11.70 -0.74 -32.38
C GLN A 642 -12.99 -1.56 -32.52
N PHE A 643 -14.05 -0.92 -33.03
CA PHE A 643 -15.36 -1.54 -33.24
C PHE A 643 -15.46 -2.32 -34.55
N GLY A 644 -16.47 -3.20 -34.65
CA GLY A 644 -16.68 -4.07 -35.81
C GLY A 644 -15.63 -5.19 -35.96
N LYS A 645 -14.89 -5.49 -34.89
CA LYS A 645 -13.75 -6.42 -34.87
C LYS A 645 -14.12 -7.71 -34.15
N ARG A 646 -14.87 -8.58 -34.82
CA ARG A 646 -15.13 -9.95 -34.32
C ARG A 646 -13.94 -10.84 -34.61
N LEU A 647 -13.27 -11.37 -33.58
CA LEU A 647 -12.19 -12.35 -33.77
C LEU A 647 -12.75 -13.63 -34.40
N GLU A 648 -12.04 -14.20 -35.38
CA GLU A 648 -12.43 -15.47 -36.02
C GLU A 648 -11.41 -16.57 -35.75
N ARG A 649 -10.12 -16.28 -35.91
CA ARG A 649 -9.03 -17.25 -35.68
C ARG A 649 -7.75 -16.56 -35.26
N HIS A 650 -6.81 -17.37 -34.75
CA HIS A 650 -5.44 -16.94 -34.48
C HIS A 650 -4.43 -17.90 -35.14
N GLU A 651 -3.23 -17.40 -35.41
CA GLU A 651 -2.08 -18.17 -35.92
C GLU A 651 -0.85 -17.75 -35.09
N TYR A 652 -0.14 -18.71 -34.49
CA TYR A 652 1.17 -18.44 -33.87
C TYR A 652 2.22 -18.29 -34.98
N LEU A 653 2.99 -17.20 -34.94
CA LEU A 653 4.03 -16.91 -35.92
C LEU A 653 5.41 -17.34 -35.42
N ASP A 654 6.32 -17.62 -36.34
CA ASP A 654 7.73 -17.93 -36.04
C ASP A 654 8.44 -16.78 -35.31
N SER A 655 7.91 -15.56 -35.41
CA SER A 655 8.38 -14.38 -34.67
C SER A 655 8.09 -14.43 -33.16
N GLY A 656 7.29 -15.40 -32.69
CA GLY A 656 6.78 -15.47 -31.32
C GLY A 656 5.55 -14.60 -31.07
N ARG A 657 4.99 -13.96 -32.10
CA ARG A 657 3.76 -13.15 -32.02
C ARG A 657 2.53 -13.97 -32.41
N ILE A 658 1.35 -13.47 -32.03
CA ILE A 658 0.05 -14.03 -32.41
C ILE A 658 -0.58 -13.15 -33.49
N LYS A 659 -0.92 -13.75 -34.62
CA LYS A 659 -1.69 -13.13 -35.69
C LYS A 659 -3.18 -13.39 -35.48
N LEU A 660 -3.94 -12.33 -35.24
CA LEU A 660 -5.39 -12.33 -35.11
C LEU A 660 -6.04 -12.03 -36.45
N VAL A 661 -7.06 -12.80 -36.82
CA VAL A 661 -7.86 -12.58 -38.02
C VAL A 661 -9.30 -12.30 -37.63
N PHE A 662 -9.82 -11.16 -38.08
CA PHE A 662 -11.16 -10.69 -37.77
C PHE A 662 -12.16 -10.99 -38.90
N GLY A 663 -13.45 -10.97 -38.58
CA GLY A 663 -14.54 -11.30 -39.50
C GLY A 663 -14.70 -10.32 -40.66
N ASP A 664 -14.13 -9.12 -40.57
CA ASP A 664 -14.05 -8.14 -41.66
C ASP A 664 -12.85 -8.39 -42.61
N GLY A 665 -12.08 -9.46 -42.38
CA GLY A 665 -10.89 -9.82 -43.15
C GLY A 665 -9.62 -9.10 -42.71
N THR A 666 -9.69 -8.15 -41.78
CA THR A 666 -8.50 -7.47 -41.25
C THR A 666 -7.68 -8.39 -40.34
N VAL A 667 -6.39 -8.07 -40.22
CA VAL A 667 -5.43 -8.86 -39.47
C VAL A 667 -4.63 -7.95 -38.55
N LYS A 668 -4.29 -8.45 -37.35
CA LYS A 668 -3.36 -7.79 -36.43
C LYS A 668 -2.38 -8.78 -35.81
N GLU A 669 -1.12 -8.40 -35.71
CA GLU A 669 -0.11 -9.10 -34.92
C GLU A 669 0.05 -8.45 -33.55
N VAL A 670 0.09 -9.26 -32.51
CA VAL A 670 0.24 -8.86 -31.10
C VAL A 670 1.08 -9.88 -30.33
N ASP A 671 1.54 -9.52 -29.15
CA ASP A 671 2.37 -10.40 -28.32
C ASP A 671 1.54 -11.22 -27.31
N GLY A 672 0.38 -10.71 -26.89
CA GLY A 672 -0.54 -11.43 -26.01
C GLY A 672 -2.01 -11.12 -26.28
N VAL A 673 -2.90 -12.06 -25.95
CA VAL A 673 -4.35 -11.96 -26.19
C VAL A 673 -5.14 -12.27 -24.93
N ILE A 674 -6.08 -11.41 -24.57
CA ILE A 674 -6.97 -11.58 -23.44
C ILE A 674 -8.42 -11.55 -23.93
N GLY A 675 -9.13 -12.66 -23.76
CA GLY A 675 -10.54 -12.79 -24.09
C GLY A 675 -11.44 -12.26 -22.98
N CYS A 676 -12.08 -11.13 -23.23
CA CYS A 676 -13.15 -10.54 -22.41
C CYS A 676 -14.47 -10.47 -23.20
N ASP A 677 -14.67 -11.42 -24.12
CA ASP A 677 -15.72 -11.47 -25.15
C ASP A 677 -16.99 -12.22 -24.69
N GLY A 678 -17.15 -12.38 -23.37
CA GLY A 678 -18.38 -12.76 -22.71
C GLY A 678 -18.70 -14.26 -22.78
N ILE A 679 -19.92 -14.60 -22.37
CA ILE A 679 -20.38 -16.00 -22.19
C ILE A 679 -20.22 -16.86 -23.46
N LYS A 680 -20.33 -16.28 -24.66
CA LYS A 680 -20.12 -16.95 -25.96
C LYS A 680 -18.70 -16.71 -26.51
N SER A 681 -17.71 -16.71 -25.62
CA SER A 681 -16.32 -16.37 -25.94
C SER A 681 -15.78 -17.18 -27.11
N ARG A 682 -15.35 -16.47 -28.15
CA ARG A 682 -14.58 -17.02 -29.25
C ARG A 682 -13.15 -17.31 -28.83
N VAL A 683 -12.57 -16.51 -27.93
CA VAL A 683 -11.22 -16.77 -27.41
C VAL A 683 -11.18 -18.10 -26.64
N ARG A 684 -12.21 -18.42 -25.84
CA ARG A 684 -12.35 -19.72 -25.18
C ARG A 684 -12.40 -20.88 -26.17
N ASP A 685 -13.20 -20.75 -27.24
CA ASP A 685 -13.26 -21.76 -28.29
C ASP A 685 -11.89 -21.95 -28.98
N LEU A 686 -11.12 -20.87 -29.16
CA LEU A 686 -9.79 -20.91 -29.77
C LEU A 686 -8.70 -21.47 -28.85
N LEU A 687 -8.80 -21.27 -27.54
CA LEU A 687 -7.94 -21.91 -26.54
C LEU A 687 -8.18 -23.42 -26.48
N PHE A 688 -9.41 -23.84 -26.75
CA PHE A 688 -9.85 -25.22 -26.58
C PHE A 688 -10.60 -25.77 -27.80
N PRO A 689 -9.96 -25.91 -28.98
CA PRO A 689 -10.63 -26.28 -30.22
C PRO A 689 -11.25 -27.68 -30.19
N ASN A 690 -10.77 -28.56 -29.32
CA ASN A 690 -11.26 -29.93 -29.15
C ASN A 690 -12.16 -30.11 -27.91
N GLY A 691 -12.47 -29.04 -27.19
CA GLY A 691 -13.31 -29.09 -25.99
C GLY A 691 -14.71 -28.54 -26.24
N ASP A 692 -15.70 -29.04 -25.50
CA ASP A 692 -17.07 -28.51 -25.51
C ASP A 692 -17.34 -27.69 -24.24
N TYR A 693 -16.75 -26.49 -24.20
CA TYR A 693 -16.91 -25.53 -23.11
C TYR A 693 -17.95 -24.46 -23.44
N ARG A 694 -19.01 -24.87 -24.13
CA ARG A 694 -20.12 -23.97 -24.46
C ARG A 694 -21.04 -23.81 -23.25
N PRO A 695 -21.63 -22.61 -23.08
CA PRO A 695 -22.60 -22.39 -22.02
C PRO A 695 -23.77 -23.36 -22.15
N ARG A 696 -24.20 -23.93 -21.02
CA ARG A 696 -25.34 -24.84 -20.95
C ARG A 696 -26.52 -24.13 -20.32
N TYR A 697 -27.71 -24.54 -20.74
CA TYR A 697 -28.93 -23.99 -20.20
C TYR A 697 -29.08 -24.43 -18.74
N ALA A 698 -29.31 -23.49 -17.83
CA ALA A 698 -29.46 -23.79 -16.41
C ALA A 698 -30.87 -24.27 -16.04
N HIS A 699 -31.74 -24.52 -17.02
CA HIS A 699 -33.15 -24.89 -16.84
C HIS A 699 -33.93 -23.90 -15.97
N GLN A 700 -33.58 -22.62 -16.11
CA GLN A 700 -34.12 -21.50 -15.35
C GLN A 700 -34.41 -20.32 -16.31
N LEU A 701 -35.57 -19.70 -16.13
CA LEU A 701 -36.02 -18.53 -16.86
C LEU A 701 -36.06 -17.33 -15.92
N ALA A 702 -35.55 -16.19 -16.39
CA ALA A 702 -35.76 -14.90 -15.74
C ALA A 702 -36.78 -14.05 -16.52
N TYR A 703 -37.78 -13.55 -15.80
CA TYR A 703 -38.69 -12.51 -16.26
C TYR A 703 -38.27 -11.17 -15.68
N ARG A 704 -37.86 -10.26 -16.55
CA ARG A 704 -37.37 -8.93 -16.15
C ARG A 704 -38.38 -7.86 -16.50
N GLY A 705 -38.56 -6.89 -15.61
CA GLY A 705 -39.31 -5.69 -15.91
C GLY A 705 -38.96 -4.52 -14.99
N LEU A 706 -39.30 -3.32 -15.46
CA LEU A 706 -39.10 -2.06 -14.76
C LEU A 706 -40.47 -1.47 -14.46
N ILE A 707 -40.67 -1.01 -13.23
CA ILE A 707 -41.88 -0.33 -12.78
C ILE A 707 -41.51 1.12 -12.44
N PRO A 708 -42.24 2.12 -12.92
CA PRO A 708 -42.09 3.51 -12.47
C PRO A 708 -42.19 3.61 -10.94
N MET A 709 -41.25 4.30 -10.29
CA MET A 709 -41.17 4.29 -8.81
C MET A 709 -42.42 4.87 -8.15
N ASP A 710 -43.07 5.87 -8.75
CA ASP A 710 -44.34 6.42 -8.30
C ASP A 710 -45.45 5.35 -8.25
N GLN A 711 -45.54 4.51 -9.28
CA GLN A 711 -46.47 3.38 -9.30
C GLN A 711 -46.10 2.32 -8.26
N ALA A 712 -44.82 2.02 -8.10
CA ALA A 712 -44.36 1.08 -7.08
C ALA A 712 -44.71 1.56 -5.66
N ILE A 713 -44.43 2.83 -5.34
CA ILE A 713 -44.76 3.43 -4.04
C ILE A 713 -46.28 3.40 -3.79
N ALA A 714 -47.09 3.76 -4.79
CA ALA A 714 -48.54 3.80 -4.65
C ALA A 714 -49.15 2.43 -4.34
N HIS A 715 -48.56 1.34 -4.83
CA HIS A 715 -49.12 -0.01 -4.69
C HIS A 715 -48.42 -0.87 -3.64
N LEU A 716 -47.16 -0.61 -3.34
CA LEU A 716 -46.33 -1.44 -2.44
C LEU A 716 -46.01 -0.75 -1.12
N GLY A 717 -46.28 0.55 -1.01
CA GLY A 717 -45.83 1.40 0.07
C GLY A 717 -44.39 1.87 -0.15
N ARG A 718 -44.10 3.08 0.35
CA ARG A 718 -42.81 3.76 0.14
C ARG A 718 -41.63 2.94 0.66
N HIS A 719 -41.73 2.43 1.88
CA HIS A 719 -40.67 1.68 2.53
C HIS A 719 -40.21 0.47 1.68
N ARG A 720 -41.13 -0.37 1.20
CA ARG A 720 -40.78 -1.58 0.43
C ARG A 720 -40.30 -1.26 -1.00
N ALA A 721 -40.85 -0.22 -1.63
CA ALA A 721 -40.45 0.16 -2.99
C ALA A 721 -39.00 0.69 -3.05
N LEU A 722 -38.52 1.33 -1.99
CA LEU A 722 -37.16 1.91 -1.92
C LEU A 722 -36.08 0.92 -1.44
N LEU A 723 -36.44 -0.33 -1.14
CA LEU A 723 -35.53 -1.32 -0.56
C LEU A 723 -35.39 -2.56 -1.44
N GLN A 724 -34.20 -3.17 -1.42
CA GLN A 724 -33.98 -4.48 -2.04
C GLN A 724 -34.65 -5.58 -1.21
N HIS A 725 -35.38 -6.47 -1.88
CA HIS A 725 -35.93 -7.69 -1.29
C HIS A 725 -35.80 -8.89 -2.23
N MET A 726 -35.36 -10.01 -1.67
CA MET A 726 -35.34 -11.33 -2.28
C MET A 726 -36.48 -12.16 -1.68
N HIS A 727 -37.54 -12.39 -2.45
CA HIS A 727 -38.67 -13.22 -2.09
C HIS A 727 -38.35 -14.66 -2.45
N CYS A 728 -38.10 -15.49 -1.44
CA CYS A 728 -37.80 -16.91 -1.56
C CYS A 728 -39.09 -17.73 -1.42
N GLY A 729 -39.13 -18.92 -2.01
CA GLY A 729 -40.30 -19.79 -1.95
C GLY A 729 -40.10 -21.06 -2.76
N PRO A 730 -41.09 -21.96 -2.81
CA PRO A 730 -40.92 -23.25 -3.46
C PRO A 730 -40.71 -23.08 -4.97
N HIS A 731 -39.59 -23.62 -5.46
CA HIS A 731 -39.22 -23.69 -6.87
C HIS A 731 -39.07 -22.37 -7.61
N ALA A 732 -39.25 -21.21 -7.00
CA ALA A 732 -39.11 -19.93 -7.70
C ALA A 732 -38.63 -18.86 -6.73
N HIS A 733 -38.18 -17.72 -7.24
CA HIS A 733 -37.85 -16.57 -6.39
C HIS A 733 -37.97 -15.26 -7.16
N VAL A 734 -38.18 -14.15 -6.44
CA VAL A 734 -38.33 -12.81 -7.03
C VAL A 734 -37.42 -11.80 -6.35
N LEU A 735 -36.61 -11.11 -7.14
CA LEU A 735 -35.80 -9.97 -6.73
C LEU A 735 -36.49 -8.67 -7.11
N HIS A 736 -36.57 -7.71 -6.19
CA HIS A 736 -36.77 -6.32 -6.59
C HIS A 736 -35.83 -5.36 -5.86
N PHE A 737 -35.40 -4.28 -6.54
CA PHE A 737 -34.56 -3.22 -5.98
C PHE A 737 -34.63 -1.93 -6.82
N PRO A 738 -34.45 -0.74 -6.21
CA PRO A 738 -34.45 0.52 -6.92
C PRO A 738 -33.23 0.67 -7.85
N VAL A 739 -33.42 1.28 -9.02
CA VAL A 739 -32.37 1.63 -9.98
C VAL A 739 -32.61 3.03 -10.56
N ALA A 740 -31.63 3.53 -11.32
CA ALA A 740 -31.69 4.83 -12.00
C ALA A 740 -32.01 5.99 -11.04
N ASN A 741 -31.29 6.06 -9.92
CA ASN A 741 -31.49 7.04 -8.84
C ASN A 741 -32.93 7.03 -8.31
N GLN A 742 -33.42 5.81 -8.00
CA GLN A 742 -34.76 5.53 -7.47
C GLN A 742 -35.91 6.01 -8.37
N LYS A 743 -35.68 6.21 -9.68
CA LYS A 743 -36.75 6.52 -10.64
C LYS A 743 -37.52 5.29 -11.10
N LEU A 744 -36.88 4.11 -11.04
CA LEU A 744 -37.44 2.85 -11.49
C LEU A 744 -37.20 1.76 -10.43
N LEU A 745 -38.17 0.86 -10.26
CA LEU A 745 -38.01 -0.38 -9.51
C LEU A 745 -37.72 -1.51 -10.51
N ASN A 746 -36.55 -2.13 -10.39
CA ASN A 746 -36.20 -3.32 -11.16
C ASN A 746 -36.79 -4.55 -10.49
N VAL A 747 -37.45 -5.41 -11.27
CA VAL A 747 -38.03 -6.68 -10.81
C VAL A 747 -37.52 -7.81 -11.70
N VAL A 748 -37.07 -8.89 -11.08
CA VAL A 748 -36.66 -10.13 -11.75
C VAL A 748 -37.30 -11.31 -11.05
N ALA A 749 -38.16 -12.04 -11.75
CA ALA A 749 -38.73 -13.29 -11.28
C ALA A 749 -38.02 -14.46 -11.96
N PHE A 750 -37.52 -15.40 -11.17
CA PHE A 750 -36.86 -16.61 -11.63
C PHE A 750 -37.77 -17.80 -11.43
N VAL A 751 -37.92 -18.62 -12.47
CA VAL A 751 -38.75 -19.83 -12.45
C VAL A 751 -38.04 -20.96 -13.20
N PRO A 752 -38.24 -22.22 -12.80
CA PRO A 752 -37.72 -23.39 -13.48
C PRO A 752 -38.41 -23.54 -14.82
N ASP A 753 -37.63 -24.02 -15.78
CA ASP A 753 -38.12 -24.37 -17.10
C ASP A 753 -37.62 -25.78 -17.45
N PRO A 754 -38.47 -26.79 -17.23
CA PRO A 754 -38.12 -28.18 -17.51
C PRO A 754 -38.08 -28.48 -19.02
N LYS A 755 -38.46 -27.52 -19.88
CA LYS A 755 -38.44 -27.66 -21.35
C LYS A 755 -37.15 -27.07 -21.92
N ASP A 756 -36.91 -27.32 -23.20
CA ASP A 756 -35.89 -26.58 -23.94
C ASP A 756 -36.22 -25.08 -24.01
N TRP A 757 -35.17 -24.26 -24.04
CA TRP A 757 -35.28 -22.82 -23.93
C TRP A 757 -35.84 -22.14 -25.20
N ASP A 758 -36.66 -21.10 -25.01
CA ASP A 758 -37.06 -20.17 -26.05
C ASP A 758 -36.87 -18.71 -25.62
N VAL A 759 -36.48 -17.84 -26.56
CA VAL A 759 -36.48 -16.37 -26.35
C VAL A 759 -37.78 -15.82 -26.93
N ALA A 760 -38.85 -15.95 -26.16
CA ALA A 760 -40.18 -15.51 -26.55
C ALA A 760 -40.72 -14.38 -25.66
N LYS A 761 -41.64 -13.59 -26.22
CA LYS A 761 -42.50 -12.73 -25.40
C LYS A 761 -43.59 -13.59 -24.78
N THR A 762 -43.86 -13.41 -23.51
CA THR A 762 -44.96 -14.06 -22.78
C THR A 762 -45.87 -13.00 -22.17
N PRO A 763 -47.19 -13.22 -22.11
CA PRO A 763 -48.06 -12.31 -21.37
C PRO A 763 -47.75 -12.39 -19.87
N ARG A 764 -47.85 -11.25 -19.18
CA ARG A 764 -47.69 -11.16 -17.72
C ARG A 764 -48.63 -12.10 -16.96
N THR A 765 -49.79 -12.45 -17.53
CA THR A 765 -50.75 -13.38 -16.94
C THR A 765 -50.13 -14.74 -16.66
N HIS A 766 -49.25 -15.22 -17.54
CA HIS A 766 -48.54 -16.48 -17.32
C HIS A 766 -47.66 -16.43 -16.07
N LEU A 767 -46.96 -15.31 -15.85
CA LEU A 767 -46.18 -15.10 -14.64
C LEU A 767 -47.07 -15.03 -13.40
N LEU A 768 -48.22 -14.35 -13.48
CA LEU A 768 -49.17 -14.28 -12.37
C LEU A 768 -49.80 -15.64 -12.03
N GLU A 769 -49.99 -16.51 -13.02
CA GLU A 769 -50.42 -17.90 -12.83
C GLU A 769 -49.34 -18.71 -12.10
N THR A 770 -48.06 -18.57 -12.47
CA THR A 770 -46.95 -19.24 -11.78
C THR A 770 -46.86 -18.84 -10.30
N PHE A 771 -47.13 -17.57 -9.99
CA PHE A 771 -47.09 -17.03 -8.63
C PHE A 771 -48.49 -16.95 -7.98
N ALA A 772 -49.48 -17.72 -8.46
CA ALA A 772 -50.88 -17.60 -8.01
C ALA A 772 -51.09 -17.94 -6.52
N THR A 773 -50.31 -18.87 -5.98
CA THR A 773 -50.35 -19.33 -4.58
C THR A 773 -49.44 -18.52 -3.66
N TRP A 774 -48.60 -17.64 -4.22
CA TRP A 774 -47.70 -16.78 -3.44
C TRP A 774 -48.44 -15.60 -2.80
N THR A 775 -47.76 -14.92 -1.88
CA THR A 775 -48.33 -13.84 -1.08
C THR A 775 -49.06 -12.76 -1.91
N PRO A 776 -50.13 -12.14 -1.37
CA PRO A 776 -50.86 -11.07 -2.05
C PRO A 776 -49.97 -9.89 -2.47
N PHE A 777 -48.93 -9.58 -1.68
CA PHE A 777 -47.97 -8.54 -2.01
C PHE A 777 -47.18 -8.88 -3.28
N LEU A 778 -46.64 -10.09 -3.39
CA LEU A 778 -45.83 -10.47 -4.55
C LEU A 778 -46.67 -10.47 -5.82
N ARG A 779 -47.90 -11.00 -5.76
CA ARG A 779 -48.85 -10.93 -6.88
C ARG A 779 -49.16 -9.49 -7.29
N ARG A 780 -49.30 -8.57 -6.33
CA ARG A 780 -49.48 -7.14 -6.58
C ARG A 780 -48.24 -6.54 -7.27
N LEU A 781 -47.03 -6.81 -6.79
CA LEU A 781 -45.77 -6.38 -7.42
C LEU A 781 -45.70 -6.85 -8.88
N LEU A 782 -45.90 -8.15 -9.11
CA LEU A 782 -45.84 -8.74 -10.45
C LEU A 782 -46.94 -8.20 -11.37
N SER A 783 -48.09 -7.77 -10.83
CA SER A 783 -49.17 -7.15 -11.61
C SER A 783 -48.87 -5.74 -12.11
N LEU A 784 -47.80 -5.10 -11.62
CA LEU A 784 -47.34 -3.78 -12.10
C LEU A 784 -46.38 -3.89 -13.29
N LEU A 785 -45.87 -5.10 -13.56
CA LEU A 785 -44.99 -5.32 -14.70
C LEU A 785 -45.69 -5.03 -16.04
N PRO A 786 -44.93 -4.75 -17.12
CA PRO A 786 -45.50 -4.57 -18.45
C PRO A 786 -46.37 -5.78 -18.88
N PRO A 787 -47.41 -5.57 -19.73
CA PRO A 787 -48.33 -6.63 -20.12
C PRO A 787 -47.65 -7.78 -20.88
N ASN A 788 -46.54 -7.50 -21.57
CA ASN A 788 -45.72 -8.49 -22.25
C ASN A 788 -44.31 -8.46 -21.66
N LEU A 789 -43.83 -9.62 -21.25
CA LEU A 789 -42.51 -9.84 -20.69
C LEU A 789 -41.66 -10.64 -21.66
N THR A 790 -40.35 -10.46 -21.61
CA THR A 790 -39.41 -11.31 -22.35
C THR A 790 -38.93 -12.42 -21.43
N LYS A 791 -38.91 -13.66 -21.94
CA LYS A 791 -38.22 -14.78 -21.29
C LYS A 791 -36.71 -14.63 -21.49
N TRP A 792 -35.96 -14.67 -20.39
CA TRP A 792 -34.49 -14.67 -20.43
C TRP A 792 -33.99 -16.02 -19.93
N PRO A 793 -33.64 -16.95 -20.83
CA PRO A 793 -33.04 -18.21 -20.42
C PRO A 793 -31.66 -17.97 -19.82
N ILE A 794 -31.42 -18.57 -18.65
CA ILE A 794 -30.16 -18.46 -17.93
C ILE A 794 -29.20 -19.54 -18.45
N PHE A 795 -28.01 -19.10 -18.87
CA PHE A 795 -26.92 -19.97 -19.27
C PHE A 795 -25.71 -19.71 -18.38
N ASP A 796 -24.92 -20.74 -18.13
CA ASP A 796 -23.65 -20.66 -17.41
C ASP A 796 -22.66 -21.73 -17.90
N LEU A 797 -21.46 -21.74 -17.33
CA LEU A 797 -20.43 -22.75 -17.60
C LEU A 797 -20.38 -23.85 -16.52
N TYR A 798 -21.43 -24.00 -15.71
CA TYR A 798 -21.44 -24.89 -14.54
C TYR A 798 -21.08 -26.34 -14.88
N GLU A 799 -21.68 -26.87 -15.94
CA GLU A 799 -21.55 -28.29 -16.33
C GLU A 799 -20.19 -28.60 -16.95
N ASN A 800 -19.69 -27.69 -17.79
CA ASN A 800 -18.44 -27.86 -18.54
C ASN A 800 -17.57 -26.60 -18.40
N PRO A 801 -17.02 -26.33 -17.20
CA PRO A 801 -16.07 -25.24 -17.03
C PRO A 801 -14.79 -25.55 -17.82
N PRO A 802 -14.13 -24.53 -18.43
CA PRO A 802 -12.83 -24.74 -19.03
C PRO A 802 -11.83 -25.17 -17.93
N PRO A 803 -10.85 -26.05 -18.22
CA PRO A 803 -9.96 -26.63 -17.20
C PRO A 803 -8.86 -25.68 -16.72
N THR A 804 -8.63 -24.60 -17.45
CA THR A 804 -7.69 -23.52 -17.18
C THR A 804 -8.21 -22.25 -17.87
N TYR A 805 -7.76 -21.08 -17.46
CA TYR A 805 -8.09 -19.82 -18.13
C TYR A 805 -6.99 -19.32 -19.05
N ALA A 806 -5.84 -20.00 -19.07
CA ALA A 806 -4.68 -19.58 -19.86
C ALA A 806 -4.00 -20.76 -20.55
N MET A 807 -3.50 -20.49 -21.76
CA MET A 807 -2.62 -21.37 -22.52
C MET A 807 -1.70 -20.53 -23.40
N ALA A 808 -0.39 -20.77 -23.31
CA ALA A 808 0.62 -19.97 -24.01
C ALA A 808 0.39 -18.45 -23.76
N GLN A 809 0.49 -17.62 -24.80
CA GLN A 809 0.32 -16.17 -24.73
C GLN A 809 -1.16 -15.73 -24.83
N MET A 810 -2.10 -16.59 -24.46
CA MET A 810 -3.54 -16.31 -24.51
C MET A 810 -4.23 -16.66 -23.20
N CYS A 811 -5.20 -15.85 -22.78
CA CYS A 811 -6.10 -16.18 -21.67
C CYS A 811 -7.52 -15.65 -21.88
N VAL A 812 -8.45 -16.07 -21.02
CA VAL A 812 -9.83 -15.57 -20.93
C VAL A 812 -10.12 -15.04 -19.53
N ALA A 813 -10.98 -14.03 -19.40
CA ALA A 813 -11.37 -13.41 -18.13
C ALA A 813 -12.84 -12.99 -18.10
N GLY A 814 -13.41 -12.87 -16.90
CA GLY A 814 -14.84 -12.57 -16.71
C GLY A 814 -15.73 -13.69 -17.26
N ASP A 815 -16.87 -13.34 -17.86
CA ASP A 815 -17.83 -14.32 -18.40
C ASP A 815 -17.23 -15.25 -19.48
N ALA A 816 -16.14 -14.83 -20.14
CA ALA A 816 -15.41 -15.70 -21.05
C ALA A 816 -14.76 -16.90 -20.33
N ALA A 817 -14.32 -16.71 -19.09
CA ALA A 817 -13.70 -17.73 -18.27
C ALA A 817 -14.71 -18.52 -17.41
N HIS A 818 -15.68 -17.83 -16.80
CA HIS A 818 -16.48 -18.39 -15.71
C HIS A 818 -17.90 -17.82 -15.61
N ALA A 819 -18.55 -17.56 -16.76
CA ALA A 819 -19.95 -17.11 -16.77
C ALA A 819 -20.82 -17.94 -15.83
N SER A 820 -21.45 -17.26 -14.87
CA SER A 820 -22.27 -17.86 -13.83
C SER A 820 -23.74 -17.47 -13.97
N SER A 821 -24.61 -18.29 -13.38
CA SER A 821 -25.98 -17.87 -13.13
C SER A 821 -26.00 -16.64 -12.19
N PRO A 822 -26.99 -15.74 -12.30
CA PRO A 822 -26.89 -14.40 -11.71
C PRO A 822 -27.30 -14.33 -10.23
N HIS A 823 -27.54 -15.47 -9.57
CA HIS A 823 -28.24 -15.51 -8.27
C HIS A 823 -27.43 -14.90 -7.11
N HIS A 824 -26.09 -14.95 -7.14
CA HIS A 824 -25.25 -14.19 -6.19
C HIS A 824 -25.16 -12.69 -6.48
N GLY A 825 -25.53 -12.26 -7.68
CA GLY A 825 -25.32 -10.87 -8.12
C GLY A 825 -23.84 -10.44 -8.17
N ALA A 826 -22.89 -11.38 -8.21
CA ALA A 826 -21.47 -11.12 -8.03
C ALA A 826 -20.57 -11.47 -9.24
N GLY A 827 -21.12 -12.02 -10.34
CA GLY A 827 -20.32 -12.46 -11.49
C GLY A 827 -19.44 -11.35 -12.08
N ALA A 828 -19.99 -10.15 -12.24
CA ALA A 828 -19.21 -8.99 -12.68
C ALA A 828 -18.13 -8.58 -11.66
N GLY A 829 -18.41 -8.70 -10.36
CA GLY A 829 -17.42 -8.48 -9.31
C GLY A 829 -16.23 -9.43 -9.43
N VAL A 830 -16.48 -10.72 -9.67
CA VAL A 830 -15.43 -11.73 -9.92
C VAL A 830 -14.63 -11.40 -11.19
N GLY A 831 -15.27 -10.87 -12.22
CA GLY A 831 -14.57 -10.37 -13.41
C GLY A 831 -13.67 -9.14 -13.12
N VAL A 832 -14.06 -8.27 -12.18
CA VAL A 832 -13.21 -7.14 -11.74
C VAL A 832 -11.98 -7.66 -10.99
N GLU A 833 -12.15 -8.69 -10.16
CA GLU A 833 -11.04 -9.38 -9.49
C GLU A 833 -10.04 -9.94 -10.52
N ASP A 834 -10.52 -10.54 -11.62
CA ASP A 834 -9.67 -11.05 -12.70
C ASP A 834 -8.89 -9.94 -13.40
N ALA A 835 -9.54 -8.81 -13.69
CA ALA A 835 -8.88 -7.67 -14.31
C ALA A 835 -7.69 -7.21 -13.44
N LEU A 836 -7.86 -7.12 -12.12
CA LEU A 836 -6.77 -6.74 -11.21
C LEU A 836 -5.65 -7.80 -11.18
N ALA A 837 -6.02 -9.08 -11.15
CA ALA A 837 -5.04 -10.17 -11.20
C ALA A 837 -4.22 -10.14 -12.50
N LEU A 838 -4.85 -9.91 -13.65
CA LEU A 838 -4.17 -9.78 -14.94
C LEU A 838 -3.27 -8.55 -15.00
N VAL A 839 -3.73 -7.37 -14.55
CA VAL A 839 -2.91 -6.15 -14.48
C VAL A 839 -1.67 -6.35 -13.60
N THR A 840 -1.82 -7.12 -12.52
CA THR A 840 -0.72 -7.48 -11.60
C THR A 840 0.27 -8.41 -12.30
N ALA A 841 -0.21 -9.52 -12.86
CA ALA A 841 0.63 -10.53 -13.51
C ALA A 841 1.39 -9.95 -14.72
N LEU A 842 0.71 -9.17 -15.56
CA LEU A 842 1.34 -8.48 -16.69
C LEU A 842 2.39 -7.47 -16.25
N GLY A 843 2.25 -6.88 -15.06
CA GLY A 843 3.27 -6.02 -14.50
C GLY A 843 4.55 -6.74 -14.10
N CYS A 844 4.44 -7.98 -13.63
CA CYS A 844 5.61 -8.82 -13.39
C CYS A 844 6.26 -9.24 -14.70
N ALA A 845 5.47 -9.65 -15.71
CA ALA A 845 5.96 -9.97 -17.05
C ALA A 845 6.71 -8.81 -17.70
N GLU A 846 6.12 -7.61 -17.67
CA GLU A 846 6.74 -6.39 -18.18
C GLU A 846 8.11 -6.15 -17.53
N ALA A 847 8.21 -6.28 -16.20
CA ALA A 847 9.46 -6.09 -15.48
C ALA A 847 10.55 -7.10 -15.90
N ASP A 848 10.19 -8.36 -16.21
CA ASP A 848 11.12 -9.38 -16.71
C ASP A 848 11.55 -9.16 -18.16
N ILE A 849 10.62 -8.72 -19.01
CA ILE A 849 10.88 -8.39 -20.41
C ILE A 849 11.84 -7.20 -20.50
N VAL A 850 11.51 -6.09 -19.82
CA VAL A 850 12.34 -4.87 -19.81
C VAL A 850 13.69 -5.14 -19.14
N GLY A 851 13.72 -6.00 -18.12
CA GLY A 851 14.94 -6.43 -17.47
C GLY A 851 15.78 -7.43 -18.27
N GLY A 852 15.34 -7.86 -19.46
CA GLY A 852 16.04 -8.84 -20.29
C GLY A 852 16.13 -10.25 -19.67
N ARG A 853 15.32 -10.54 -18.64
CA ARG A 853 15.34 -11.83 -17.92
C ARG A 853 14.54 -12.91 -18.65
N MET A 854 13.57 -12.52 -19.48
CA MET A 854 12.70 -13.44 -20.17
C MET A 854 12.24 -12.89 -21.52
N SER A 855 12.04 -13.76 -22.50
CA SER A 855 11.44 -13.35 -23.78
C SER A 855 9.97 -12.97 -23.58
N VAL A 856 9.47 -12.06 -24.43
CA VAL A 856 8.07 -11.61 -24.40
C VAL A 856 7.09 -12.79 -24.39
N PRO A 857 7.21 -13.80 -25.28
CA PRO A 857 6.28 -14.91 -25.30
C PRO A 857 6.25 -15.70 -23.99
N LYS A 858 7.43 -15.95 -23.40
CA LYS A 858 7.53 -16.77 -22.20
C LYS A 858 7.05 -16.01 -20.96
N ALA A 859 7.34 -14.72 -20.86
CA ALA A 859 6.88 -13.89 -19.75
C ALA A 859 5.34 -13.76 -19.73
N LEU A 860 4.73 -13.59 -20.91
CA LEU A 860 3.28 -13.55 -21.05
C LEU A 860 2.63 -14.91 -20.73
N GLU A 861 3.23 -16.03 -21.16
CA GLU A 861 2.78 -17.37 -20.76
C GLU A 861 2.79 -17.54 -19.24
N VAL A 862 3.87 -17.15 -18.55
CA VAL A 862 3.97 -17.27 -17.09
C VAL A 862 2.96 -16.35 -16.39
N ALA A 863 2.78 -15.12 -16.87
CA ALA A 863 1.78 -14.19 -16.31
C ALA A 863 0.35 -14.69 -16.46
N PHE A 864 -0.03 -15.17 -17.63
CA PHE A 864 -1.38 -15.69 -17.84
C PHE A 864 -1.63 -16.98 -17.06
N ARG A 865 -0.62 -17.83 -16.92
CA ARG A 865 -0.71 -19.01 -16.05
C ARG A 865 -0.86 -18.64 -14.58
N ALA A 866 -0.06 -17.70 -14.07
CA ALA A 866 -0.17 -17.22 -12.69
C ALA A 866 -1.54 -16.62 -12.39
N TYR A 867 -2.10 -15.85 -13.32
CA TYR A 867 -3.49 -15.39 -13.26
C TYR A 867 -4.46 -16.57 -13.15
N SER A 868 -4.36 -17.55 -14.05
CA SER A 868 -5.24 -18.71 -14.07
C SER A 868 -5.16 -19.48 -12.76
N ASP A 869 -3.96 -19.83 -12.30
CA ASP A 869 -3.73 -20.68 -11.13
C ASP A 869 -4.35 -20.06 -9.86
N VAL A 870 -4.24 -18.74 -9.67
CA VAL A 870 -4.79 -18.06 -8.49
C VAL A 870 -6.30 -17.83 -8.59
N ARG A 871 -6.82 -17.59 -9.79
CA ARG A 871 -8.22 -17.19 -9.98
C ARG A 871 -9.18 -18.35 -10.19
N TYR A 872 -8.67 -19.48 -10.68
CA TYR A 872 -9.47 -20.61 -11.13
C TYR A 872 -10.39 -21.15 -10.04
N GLU A 873 -9.84 -21.54 -8.88
CA GLU A 873 -10.65 -22.18 -7.83
C GLU A 873 -11.74 -21.25 -7.29
N ARG A 874 -11.41 -19.97 -7.08
CA ARG A 874 -12.36 -18.99 -6.54
C ARG A 874 -13.52 -18.75 -7.49
N SER A 875 -13.24 -18.46 -8.75
CA SER A 875 -14.27 -18.17 -9.74
C SER A 875 -15.11 -19.41 -10.09
N LEU A 876 -14.50 -20.59 -10.17
CA LEU A 876 -15.20 -21.87 -10.28
C LEU A 876 -16.14 -22.09 -9.07
N TRP A 877 -15.68 -21.80 -7.85
CA TRP A 877 -16.52 -21.88 -6.66
C TRP A 877 -17.70 -20.91 -6.72
N VAL A 878 -17.50 -19.65 -7.13
CA VAL A 878 -18.60 -18.67 -7.24
C VAL A 878 -19.62 -19.12 -8.30
N MET A 879 -19.16 -19.62 -9.44
CA MET A 879 -20.04 -20.15 -10.48
C MET A 879 -20.90 -21.30 -9.95
N ARG A 880 -20.30 -22.28 -9.29
CA ARG A 880 -21.02 -23.41 -8.68
C ARG A 880 -21.98 -22.96 -7.58
N SER A 881 -21.49 -22.10 -6.71
CA SER A 881 -22.26 -21.53 -5.60
C SER A 881 -23.45 -20.70 -6.09
N SER A 882 -23.42 -20.18 -7.33
CA SER A 882 -24.54 -19.45 -7.91
C SER A 882 -25.75 -20.35 -8.23
N ARG A 883 -25.53 -21.59 -8.67
CA ARG A 883 -26.63 -22.59 -8.77
C ARG A 883 -27.08 -23.06 -7.39
N ASP A 884 -26.15 -23.24 -6.46
CA ASP A 884 -26.50 -23.68 -5.10
C ASP A 884 -27.34 -22.65 -4.33
N VAL A 885 -27.01 -21.36 -4.43
CA VAL A 885 -27.79 -20.31 -3.76
C VAL A 885 -29.16 -20.10 -4.42
N CYS A 886 -29.27 -20.36 -5.74
CA CYS A 886 -30.58 -20.43 -6.42
C CYS A 886 -31.47 -21.47 -5.76
N ARG A 887 -30.96 -22.71 -5.62
CA ARG A 887 -31.67 -23.79 -4.92
C ARG A 887 -32.03 -23.41 -3.49
N ALA A 888 -31.20 -22.63 -2.80
CA ALA A 888 -31.53 -22.12 -1.47
C ALA A 888 -32.71 -21.13 -1.53
N TYR A 889 -32.72 -20.19 -2.47
CA TYR A 889 -33.86 -19.28 -2.67
C TYR A 889 -35.15 -20.01 -3.03
N GLU A 890 -35.01 -21.18 -3.67
CA GLU A 890 -36.11 -22.01 -4.17
C GLU A 890 -36.52 -23.14 -3.20
N TRP A 891 -35.92 -23.18 -2.01
CA TRP A 891 -36.13 -24.17 -0.93
C TRP A 891 -35.76 -25.62 -1.26
N GLU A 892 -34.84 -25.82 -2.19
CA GLU A 892 -34.45 -27.14 -2.71
C GLU A 892 -33.17 -27.72 -2.05
N VAL A 893 -32.66 -27.11 -0.97
CA VAL A 893 -31.36 -27.49 -0.36
C VAL A 893 -31.46 -28.59 0.70
N PHE A 894 -32.65 -28.81 1.30
CA PHE A 894 -32.81 -29.71 2.44
C PHE A 894 -33.61 -30.99 2.16
N GLY A 895 -33.89 -31.32 0.89
CA GLY A 895 -34.61 -32.54 0.49
C GLY A 895 -36.12 -32.35 0.32
N ASP A 896 -36.81 -33.42 -0.09
CA ASP A 896 -38.26 -33.43 -0.39
C ASP A 896 -39.16 -33.65 0.84
N ASP A 897 -38.59 -33.70 2.06
CA ASP A 897 -39.38 -33.85 3.28
C ASP A 897 -40.24 -32.59 3.50
N GLU A 898 -41.57 -32.74 3.40
CA GLU A 898 -42.55 -31.64 3.52
C GLU A 898 -42.46 -30.89 4.86
N GLU A 899 -41.93 -31.52 5.91
CA GLU A 899 -41.73 -30.89 7.23
C GLU A 899 -40.53 -29.92 7.28
N ASP A 900 -39.55 -30.06 6.38
CA ASP A 900 -38.31 -29.25 6.31
C ASP A 900 -38.33 -28.22 5.17
N MET A 901 -39.23 -28.38 4.18
CA MET A 901 -39.44 -27.42 3.11
C MET A 901 -40.00 -26.09 3.66
N GLY A 902 -39.28 -24.99 3.43
CA GLY A 902 -39.73 -23.66 3.84
C GLY A 902 -39.22 -23.16 5.19
N ASP A 903 -38.27 -23.85 5.86
CA ASP A 903 -37.54 -23.24 6.98
C ASP A 903 -36.61 -22.13 6.48
N MET A 904 -37.16 -20.92 6.42
CA MET A 904 -36.45 -19.71 6.03
C MET A 904 -35.25 -19.38 6.94
N GLY A 905 -35.21 -19.89 8.18
CA GLY A 905 -34.06 -19.74 9.08
C GLY A 905 -32.84 -20.53 8.60
N ARG A 906 -33.05 -21.82 8.31
CA ARG A 906 -31.98 -22.69 7.75
C ARG A 906 -31.56 -22.24 6.36
N VAL A 907 -32.52 -21.88 5.51
CA VAL A 907 -32.26 -21.34 4.17
C VAL A 907 -31.42 -20.07 4.24
N PHE A 908 -31.78 -19.14 5.13
CA PHE A 908 -31.03 -17.90 5.29
C PHE A 908 -29.60 -18.13 5.78
N GLU A 909 -29.37 -19.09 6.67
CA GLU A 909 -28.02 -19.40 7.14
C GLU A 909 -27.11 -19.90 5.99
N GLU A 910 -27.65 -20.74 5.10
CA GLU A 910 -26.91 -21.19 3.91
C GLU A 910 -26.63 -20.03 2.94
N ILE A 911 -27.63 -19.16 2.70
CA ILE A 911 -27.46 -17.94 1.91
C ILE A 911 -26.38 -17.05 2.52
N ARG A 912 -26.42 -16.82 3.84
CA ARG A 912 -25.46 -16.00 4.59
C ARG A 912 -24.05 -16.56 4.43
N ARG A 913 -23.85 -17.85 4.70
CA ARG A 913 -22.55 -18.51 4.63
C ARG A 913 -21.89 -18.35 3.25
N ARG A 914 -22.66 -18.54 2.17
CA ARG A 914 -22.15 -18.39 0.80
C ARG A 914 -21.88 -16.93 0.45
N THR A 915 -22.80 -16.04 0.78
CA THR A 915 -22.69 -14.61 0.49
C THR A 915 -21.48 -14.00 1.19
N MET A 916 -21.22 -14.37 2.45
CA MET A 916 -20.04 -13.91 3.19
C MET A 916 -18.72 -14.38 2.56
N LYS A 917 -18.67 -15.59 1.98
CA LYS A 917 -17.47 -16.06 1.24
C LYS A 917 -17.26 -15.31 -0.08
N VAL A 918 -18.33 -14.88 -0.75
CA VAL A 918 -18.24 -14.00 -1.92
C VAL A 918 -17.67 -12.64 -1.52
N TRP A 919 -18.19 -12.05 -0.44
CA TRP A 919 -17.81 -10.70 0.02
C TRP A 919 -16.43 -10.63 0.67
N GLY A 920 -16.01 -11.69 1.36
CA GLY A 920 -14.77 -11.76 2.14
C GLY A 920 -13.52 -12.08 1.32
N LEU A 921 -13.38 -11.55 0.09
CA LEU A 921 -12.11 -11.64 -0.63
C LEU A 921 -11.07 -10.72 0.03
N ASP A 922 -9.93 -11.29 0.40
CA ASP A 922 -8.72 -10.53 0.64
C ASP A 922 -8.08 -10.13 -0.70
N VAL A 923 -8.29 -8.86 -1.10
CA VAL A 923 -7.80 -8.37 -2.38
C VAL A 923 -6.28 -8.19 -2.37
N ASP A 924 -5.71 -7.76 -1.25
CA ASP A 924 -4.26 -7.57 -1.12
C ASP A 924 -3.55 -8.93 -1.09
N GLY A 925 -4.11 -9.90 -0.37
CA GLY A 925 -3.68 -11.29 -0.40
C GLY A 925 -3.70 -11.89 -1.81
N MET A 926 -4.79 -11.69 -2.57
CA MET A 926 -4.88 -12.15 -3.97
C MET A 926 -3.78 -11.52 -4.85
N VAL A 927 -3.50 -10.22 -4.70
CA VAL A 927 -2.43 -9.54 -5.47
C VAL A 927 -1.06 -10.13 -5.13
N ALA A 928 -0.77 -10.33 -3.85
CA ALA A 928 0.47 -10.95 -3.40
C ALA A 928 0.60 -12.40 -3.91
N GLU A 929 -0.51 -13.15 -3.91
CA GLU A 929 -0.55 -14.52 -4.41
C GLU A 929 -0.27 -14.60 -5.91
N VAL A 930 -0.85 -13.70 -6.72
CA VAL A 930 -0.57 -13.61 -8.17
C VAL A 930 0.91 -13.30 -8.43
N GLN A 931 1.49 -12.34 -7.70
CA GLN A 931 2.91 -12.03 -7.80
C GLN A 931 3.76 -13.25 -7.42
N GLY A 932 3.44 -13.91 -6.30
CA GLY A 932 4.10 -15.13 -5.87
C GLY A 932 4.00 -16.27 -6.88
N ALA A 933 2.82 -16.46 -7.49
CA ALA A 933 2.59 -17.48 -8.52
C ALA A 933 3.40 -17.19 -9.79
N TYR A 934 3.47 -15.93 -10.21
CA TYR A 934 4.33 -15.52 -11.33
C TYR A 934 5.79 -15.89 -11.05
N TRP A 935 6.33 -15.49 -9.91
CA TRP A 935 7.73 -15.75 -9.58
C TRP A 935 7.99 -17.26 -9.40
N ARG A 936 7.10 -18.04 -8.78
CA ARG A 936 7.25 -19.51 -8.73
C ARG A 936 7.33 -20.13 -10.12
N GLY A 937 6.53 -19.61 -11.07
CA GLY A 937 6.55 -20.03 -12.47
C GLY A 937 7.84 -19.67 -13.23
N THR A 938 8.56 -18.62 -12.82
CA THR A 938 9.85 -18.23 -13.43
C THR A 938 11.04 -19.06 -12.94
N TRP A 939 11.00 -19.57 -11.70
CA TRP A 939 12.14 -20.24 -11.06
C TRP A 939 12.15 -21.77 -11.18
N GLY A 940 11.23 -22.37 -11.93
CA GLY A 940 11.27 -23.81 -12.24
C GLY A 940 11.12 -24.73 -11.02
N PHE A 941 10.53 -24.25 -9.92
CA PHE A 941 10.15 -25.13 -8.82
C PHE A 941 9.00 -26.01 -9.29
N ALA A 942 9.31 -27.26 -9.62
CA ALA A 942 8.32 -28.31 -9.72
C ALA A 942 7.48 -28.32 -8.44
N SER A 943 6.16 -28.32 -8.62
CA SER A 943 5.17 -28.48 -7.56
C SER A 943 5.53 -29.66 -6.66
N PHE A 944 5.91 -29.42 -5.41
CA PHE A 944 5.81 -30.43 -4.37
C PHE A 944 4.36 -30.43 -3.88
N SER A 945 3.57 -31.33 -4.46
CA SER A 945 2.32 -31.80 -3.87
C SER A 945 2.64 -32.79 -2.75
N SER A 946 2.26 -32.46 -1.52
CA SER A 946 1.82 -33.40 -0.48
C SER A 946 1.02 -32.66 0.57
#